data_AF-A0A7S4V7P1-F1
#
_entry.id   AF-A0A7S4V7P1-F1
#
_cell.length_a   1.000
_cell.length_b   1.000
_cell.length_c   1.000
_cell.angle_alpha   90.00
_cell.angle_beta   90.00
_cell.angle_gamma   90.00
#
_symmetry.space_group_name_H-M   'P 1'
#
loop_
_entity.id
_entity.type
_entity.pdbx_description
1 polymer ?
#
loop_
_entity_poly.entity_id
_entity_poly.type
_entity_poly.pdbx_seq_one_letter_code
_entity_poly.pdbx_strand_id
1 'polypeptide(L)'
;IPSVVLPLCTLLGHSSRARGVAMGGRACRGERPPAKPGQGERPCRGEGSLSPRPKAERLRQKLSPKLSPRNYSPRNPPKHSPKGAPPLTRRARSNAGNLVGVRCAERRFPSSSSKAPVRLVVFDLDETLTLTTFMSKDGTYTPEQYEFTAKINFESPWVEGSRIDRLRTLFKDLSLMKDGTERTLALLTRNNNAGGISAAVNLLAVAGLAERFSVVWSMPWKPNRSNGLFQQGGRWKFFDPPVDRVADHKAHVLAHIAEHVEQWVPHRGQAGGPPLPGTLGLEEIVLVDDQRANFMSKQGAKVLRYCKVARYDAHYYDFGLMKDMGGIGAHDPRDFALLQRFIEDPHDFQESWECSCVQLEGSGRRPVILVVFDFDETLTLATFMPEDKGCRTQVGWTPHASRSKEWTKADLVAYNFESPWCEGSRVEKLKALLSGLTVGEGDQRRTLAILTRNSHGAVAVLNLLLMAGLAEHFSAIWRLPDPQSDERPEGNGVYQKDGRWQSFSIPLRCTPDEPQTSSDVLHHITEHPDMWFPQLRSEGRGGLDPDLVELAPQEIALVDDDRANFWSNRDSGAAVLRYCKVMRYDRDYRDCGFLHNMGGIGANSDTDYETIGHFIQSPWDYPYRGSRPQTLLQVNGPIVLVDEATVSHEVSKEMSLKVPTMRRERASTFEEPVRTSRRRSSIYQEAELDTGDGKQRL
;
A
#
# COMPACT_ATOMS: atom_id res chain seq x y z
N ILE A 1 -55.10 33.19 1.69
CA ILE A 1 -55.23 34.17 0.58
C ILE A 1 -55.17 35.55 1.22
N PRO A 2 -54.37 36.53 0.74
CA PRO A 2 -53.51 36.56 -0.46
C PRO A 2 -52.00 36.61 -0.09
N SER A 3 -51.04 36.09 -0.86
CA SER A 3 -50.63 36.37 -2.26
C SER A 3 -49.98 37.75 -2.43
N VAL A 4 -48.64 37.79 -2.50
CA VAL A 4 -47.88 38.93 -3.04
C VAL A 4 -46.96 38.42 -4.15
N VAL A 5 -47.26 38.90 -5.35
CA VAL A 5 -46.50 38.82 -6.60
C VAL A 5 -45.80 40.16 -6.77
N LEU A 6 -44.50 40.17 -7.12
CA LEU A 6 -43.82 41.33 -7.73
C LEU A 6 -42.69 40.85 -8.68
N PRO A 7 -42.27 41.67 -9.66
CA PRO A 7 -42.08 41.25 -11.05
C PRO A 7 -40.68 41.50 -11.63
N LEU A 8 -40.51 41.06 -12.87
CA LEU A 8 -39.44 41.39 -13.82
C LEU A 8 -39.20 42.90 -13.98
N CYS A 9 -37.93 43.29 -14.09
CA CYS A 9 -37.47 44.43 -14.88
C CYS A 9 -36.17 44.09 -15.63
N THR A 10 -36.23 44.22 -16.95
CA THR A 10 -35.15 44.29 -17.94
C THR A 10 -34.49 45.67 -17.95
N LEU A 11 -33.16 45.76 -18.18
CA LEU A 11 -32.52 46.54 -19.27
C LEU A 11 -30.99 46.73 -19.08
N LEU A 12 -30.26 46.43 -20.18
CA LEU A 12 -29.00 47.03 -20.69
C LEU A 12 -27.72 46.89 -19.81
N GLY A 13 -26.56 46.49 -20.31
CA GLY A 13 -26.06 46.24 -21.66
C GLY A 13 -24.54 46.46 -21.66
N HIS A 14 -23.77 45.65 -22.40
CA HIS A 14 -22.55 46.06 -23.11
C HIS A 14 -21.97 44.85 -23.85
N SER A 15 -21.98 44.94 -25.17
CA SER A 15 -21.39 43.99 -26.12
C SER A 15 -20.19 44.66 -26.75
N SER A 16 -18.99 44.18 -26.47
CA SER A 16 -17.76 44.54 -27.17
C SER A 16 -17.35 43.41 -28.12
N ARG A 17 -17.14 43.84 -29.37
CA ARG A 17 -16.69 43.10 -30.55
C ARG A 17 -15.32 42.45 -30.36
N ALA A 18 -15.13 41.30 -31.00
CA ALA A 18 -13.85 40.95 -31.63
C ALA A 18 -14.09 40.38 -33.05
N ARG A 19 -13.52 41.06 -34.04
CA ARG A 19 -13.36 40.63 -35.43
C ARG A 19 -12.04 39.86 -35.56
N GLY A 20 -11.96 38.91 -36.50
CA GLY A 20 -10.71 38.27 -36.89
C GLY A 20 -10.94 37.09 -37.84
N VAL A 21 -11.38 37.35 -39.08
CA VAL A 21 -10.59 37.18 -40.33
C VAL A 21 -10.36 35.72 -40.75
N ALA A 22 -11.01 35.37 -41.85
CA ALA A 22 -10.79 34.19 -42.67
C ALA A 22 -9.74 34.48 -43.76
N MET A 23 -8.82 33.54 -43.95
CA MET A 23 -8.00 33.25 -45.15
C MET A 23 -7.61 31.77 -44.97
N GLY A 24 -7.68 30.84 -45.91
CA GLY A 24 -7.45 30.90 -47.35
C GLY A 24 -6.56 29.68 -47.64
N GLY A 25 -7.02 28.79 -48.51
CA GLY A 25 -6.54 27.40 -48.56
C GLY A 25 -5.14 27.16 -49.12
N ARG A 26 -4.73 25.88 -49.10
CA ARG A 26 -4.07 25.20 -50.23
C ARG A 26 -3.96 23.70 -49.94
N ALA A 27 -4.52 22.94 -50.86
CA ALA A 27 -4.29 21.52 -51.03
C ALA A 27 -2.89 21.29 -51.60
N CYS A 28 -2.15 20.35 -51.04
CA CYS A 28 -0.99 19.76 -51.67
C CYS A 28 -1.24 18.26 -51.85
N ARG A 29 -1.42 17.87 -53.12
CA ARG A 29 -1.17 16.52 -53.62
C ARG A 29 0.35 16.35 -53.77
N GLY A 30 0.84 15.14 -53.53
CA GLY A 30 2.21 14.70 -53.81
C GLY A 30 2.40 13.29 -53.23
N GLU A 31 2.03 12.25 -53.96
CA GLU A 31 2.90 11.47 -54.86
C GLU A 31 3.59 10.30 -54.15
N ARG A 32 3.25 9.09 -54.61
CA ARG A 32 3.90 7.82 -54.30
C ARG A 32 5.24 7.71 -55.03
N PRO A 33 6.17 6.91 -54.52
CA PRO A 33 7.04 6.11 -55.37
C PRO A 33 6.98 4.60 -55.02
N PRO A 34 7.56 3.73 -55.87
CA PRO A 34 6.93 2.48 -56.27
C PRO A 34 7.43 1.22 -55.53
N ALA A 35 6.61 0.17 -55.65
CA ALA A 35 7.00 -1.20 -55.43
C ALA A 35 8.08 -1.66 -56.43
N LYS A 36 9.02 -2.49 -55.96
CA LYS A 36 9.79 -3.39 -56.82
C LYS A 36 9.72 -4.84 -56.29
N PRO A 37 9.68 -5.84 -57.19
CA PRO A 37 9.57 -7.26 -56.87
C PRO A 37 10.92 -7.99 -56.89
N GLY A 38 10.96 -9.20 -56.33
CA GLY A 38 12.05 -10.18 -56.46
C GLY A 38 12.02 -11.11 -55.25
N GLN A 39 11.28 -12.23 -55.26
CA GLN A 39 11.64 -13.50 -55.90
C GLN A 39 13.14 -13.83 -55.81
N GLY A 40 13.44 -14.75 -54.91
CA GLY A 40 14.75 -15.38 -54.72
C GLY A 40 14.55 -16.71 -54.00
N GLU A 41 14.01 -17.69 -54.72
CA GLU A 41 14.15 -19.10 -54.37
C GLU A 41 15.63 -19.50 -54.48
N ARG A 42 16.17 -20.24 -53.51
CA ARG A 42 16.70 -21.61 -53.71
C ARG A 42 17.41 -22.18 -52.46
N PRO A 43 17.57 -23.52 -52.41
CA PRO A 43 17.65 -24.32 -51.18
C PRO A 43 19.06 -24.88 -50.91
N CYS A 44 19.24 -25.50 -49.74
CA CYS A 44 20.10 -26.68 -49.44
C CYS A 44 19.81 -27.04 -47.96
N ARG A 45 19.08 -28.11 -47.61
CA ARG A 45 19.51 -29.53 -47.49
C ARG A 45 20.93 -29.73 -46.96
N GLY A 46 21.01 -30.46 -45.84
CA GLY A 46 22.20 -31.18 -45.39
C GLY A 46 22.20 -31.34 -43.86
N GLU A 47 21.64 -32.44 -43.36
CA GLU A 47 22.38 -33.44 -42.53
C GLU A 47 22.22 -33.13 -41.03
N GLY A 48 22.06 -34.08 -40.11
CA GLY A 48 22.20 -35.51 -40.18
C GLY A 48 21.59 -36.21 -38.97
N SER A 49 21.62 -37.52 -39.08
CA SER A 49 21.12 -38.58 -38.20
C SER A 49 21.45 -38.43 -36.71
N LEU A 50 20.45 -38.71 -35.85
CA LEU A 50 20.70 -39.12 -34.47
C LEU A 50 20.13 -40.51 -34.22
N SER A 51 21.04 -41.39 -33.80
CA SER A 51 20.86 -42.77 -33.36
C SER A 51 20.07 -42.84 -32.03
N PRO A 52 19.28 -43.90 -31.79
CA PRO A 52 18.53 -44.08 -30.55
C PRO A 52 19.31 -44.93 -29.53
N ARG A 53 19.24 -44.56 -28.25
CA ARG A 53 19.65 -45.43 -27.12
C ARG A 53 18.80 -45.13 -25.86
N PRO A 54 18.68 -46.07 -24.91
CA PRO A 54 17.38 -46.65 -24.58
C PRO A 54 16.87 -46.30 -23.18
N LYS A 55 15.59 -46.62 -22.98
CA LYS A 55 14.91 -46.70 -21.68
C LYS A 55 15.59 -47.77 -20.81
N ALA A 56 15.86 -47.41 -19.55
CA ALA A 56 16.11 -48.37 -18.49
C ALA A 56 15.34 -47.93 -17.23
N GLU A 57 14.80 -48.95 -16.59
CA GLU A 57 13.82 -48.99 -15.52
C GLU A 57 14.51 -49.60 -14.29
N ARG A 58 14.23 -49.06 -13.08
CA ARG A 58 14.16 -49.73 -11.75
C ARG A 58 14.28 -48.67 -10.63
N LEU A 59 13.32 -48.47 -9.73
CA LEU A 59 12.82 -49.30 -8.59
C LEU A 59 13.83 -49.53 -7.45
N ARG A 60 13.64 -48.80 -6.33
CA ARG A 60 13.57 -49.24 -4.90
C ARG A 60 13.43 -47.98 -4.01
N GLN A 61 12.29 -47.76 -3.31
CA GLN A 61 11.95 -48.17 -1.92
C GLN A 61 12.94 -47.67 -0.85
N LYS A 62 12.61 -47.18 0.35
CA LYS A 62 11.44 -46.77 1.18
C LYS A 62 12.13 -46.10 2.41
N LEU A 63 11.63 -45.06 3.09
CA LEU A 63 10.78 -45.12 4.28
C LEU A 63 10.75 -43.71 4.91
N SER A 64 9.57 -43.11 5.12
CA SER A 64 9.26 -42.09 6.15
C SER A 64 7.75 -41.80 6.15
N PRO A 65 7.13 -41.43 7.29
CA PRO A 65 5.70 -41.58 7.52
C PRO A 65 4.86 -40.51 6.79
N LYS A 66 3.78 -40.96 6.14
CA LYS A 66 2.84 -40.14 5.38
C LYS A 66 1.79 -39.50 6.30
N LEU A 67 1.86 -38.19 6.47
CA LEU A 67 0.66 -37.35 6.50
C LEU A 67 0.33 -37.04 5.04
N SER A 68 -0.81 -37.52 4.56
CA SER A 68 -1.20 -37.41 3.14
C SER A 68 -2.04 -36.14 2.93
N PRO A 69 -1.60 -35.14 2.15
CA PRO A 69 -2.50 -34.10 1.66
C PRO A 69 -3.40 -34.71 0.57
N ARG A 70 -4.71 -34.47 0.66
CA ARG A 70 -5.67 -34.94 -0.35
C ARG A 70 -5.53 -34.13 -1.65
N ASN A 71 -5.61 -34.86 -2.75
CA ASN A 71 -5.62 -34.39 -4.13
C ASN A 71 -6.63 -33.24 -4.36
N TYR A 72 -6.11 -32.05 -4.62
CA TYR A 72 -6.82 -31.01 -5.37
C TYR A 72 -6.72 -31.38 -6.86
N SER A 73 -7.83 -31.82 -7.47
CA SER A 73 -7.92 -31.92 -8.93
C SER A 73 -8.30 -30.54 -9.49
N PRO A 74 -7.43 -29.85 -10.26
CA PRO A 74 -7.85 -28.66 -10.98
C PRO A 74 -8.81 -29.07 -12.11
N ARG A 75 -9.95 -28.38 -12.19
CA ARG A 75 -10.91 -28.51 -13.30
C ARG A 75 -10.21 -28.16 -14.62
N ASN A 76 -10.36 -29.03 -15.62
CA ASN A 76 -9.89 -28.79 -16.98
C ASN A 76 -10.53 -27.50 -17.56
N PRO A 77 -9.77 -26.57 -18.16
CA PRO A 77 -10.35 -25.46 -18.90
C PRO A 77 -10.93 -25.94 -20.25
N PRO A 78 -11.88 -25.19 -20.82
CA PRO A 78 -12.54 -25.57 -22.07
C PRO A 78 -11.55 -25.59 -23.23
N LYS A 79 -11.52 -26.72 -23.95
CA LYS A 79 -10.85 -26.88 -25.24
C LYS A 79 -11.72 -26.18 -26.28
N HIS A 80 -11.36 -24.97 -26.72
CA HIS A 80 -11.57 -24.42 -28.07
C HIS A 80 -11.18 -22.94 -28.06
N SER A 81 -9.91 -22.64 -28.35
CA SER A 81 -9.43 -21.30 -28.68
C SER A 81 -8.99 -21.29 -30.15
N PRO A 82 -9.31 -20.23 -30.93
CA PRO A 82 -8.97 -20.14 -32.34
C PRO A 82 -7.44 -20.10 -32.55
N LYS A 83 -6.97 -20.91 -33.51
CA LYS A 83 -5.57 -20.98 -33.94
C LYS A 83 -5.21 -19.66 -34.65
N GLY A 84 -4.28 -18.88 -34.11
CA GLY A 84 -3.72 -17.73 -34.82
C GLY A 84 -2.84 -16.75 -34.04
N ALA A 85 -2.94 -16.67 -32.72
CA ALA A 85 -2.07 -15.79 -31.93
C ALA A 85 -0.82 -16.55 -31.45
N PRO A 86 0.40 -15.98 -31.57
CA PRO A 86 1.59 -16.54 -30.92
C PRO A 86 1.32 -16.65 -29.41
N PRO A 87 1.83 -17.69 -28.73
CA PRO A 87 1.54 -17.89 -27.32
C PRO A 87 2.03 -16.67 -26.54
N LEU A 88 1.12 -16.04 -25.79
CA LEU A 88 1.37 -14.99 -24.80
C LEU A 88 2.23 -15.58 -23.66
N THR A 89 3.51 -15.86 -23.93
CA THR A 89 4.52 -16.22 -22.91
C THR A 89 5.20 -15.00 -22.32
N ARG A 90 4.84 -13.79 -22.75
CA ARG A 90 5.10 -12.54 -22.00
C ARG A 90 4.20 -12.53 -20.77
N ARG A 91 4.40 -13.47 -19.85
CA ARG A 91 3.91 -13.29 -18.49
C ARG A 91 4.68 -12.09 -17.98
N ALA A 92 3.99 -10.98 -17.83
CA ALA A 92 4.40 -9.92 -16.93
C ALA A 92 4.69 -10.60 -15.58
N ARG A 93 5.95 -10.99 -15.35
CA ARG A 93 6.49 -10.92 -14.01
C ARG A 93 6.63 -9.43 -13.79
N SER A 94 5.49 -8.77 -13.49
CA SER A 94 5.55 -7.44 -12.94
C SER A 94 6.48 -7.58 -11.75
N ASN A 95 7.69 -7.05 -11.88
CA ASN A 95 8.62 -6.91 -10.76
C ASN A 95 8.16 -5.78 -9.83
N ALA A 96 6.88 -5.40 -9.92
CA ALA A 96 6.07 -5.41 -8.72
C ALA A 96 6.32 -6.73 -7.97
N GLY A 97 7.44 -6.78 -7.23
CA GLY A 97 7.33 -6.96 -5.79
C GLY A 97 6.29 -5.96 -5.33
N ASN A 98 5.02 -6.32 -5.64
CA ASN A 98 3.81 -5.64 -5.29
C ASN A 98 4.07 -5.27 -3.87
N LEU A 99 3.99 -3.99 -3.51
CA LEU A 99 3.95 -3.61 -2.12
C LEU A 99 3.00 -4.57 -1.43
N VAL A 100 3.58 -5.55 -0.73
CA VAL A 100 2.86 -6.70 -0.21
C VAL A 100 2.22 -6.15 1.03
N GLY A 101 1.10 -5.49 0.82
CA GLY A 101 0.54 -4.63 1.83
C GLY A 101 -0.89 -4.21 1.54
N VAL A 102 -1.37 -3.34 2.40
CA VAL A 102 -2.73 -2.81 2.33
C VAL A 102 -2.79 -1.61 1.40
N ARG A 103 -3.86 -1.53 0.60
CA ARG A 103 -4.17 -0.37 -0.22
C ARG A 103 -5.51 0.22 0.19
N CYS A 104 -5.45 1.42 0.74
CA CYS A 104 -6.61 2.18 1.18
C CYS A 104 -7.04 3.19 0.12
N ALA A 105 -8.35 3.32 -0.10
CA ALA A 105 -8.91 4.27 -1.05
C ALA A 105 -10.31 4.75 -0.65
N GLU A 106 -10.57 6.04 -0.86
CA GLU A 106 -11.88 6.68 -0.77
C GLU A 106 -12.33 7.16 -2.15
N ARG A 107 -13.46 6.66 -2.66
CA ARG A 107 -14.02 7.13 -3.93
C ARG A 107 -14.65 8.50 -3.77
N ARG A 108 -14.50 9.38 -4.78
CA ARG A 108 -15.23 10.67 -4.81
C ARG A 108 -16.75 10.43 -4.80
N PHE A 109 -17.46 11.20 -3.99
CA PHE A 109 -18.92 11.20 -3.92
C PHE A 109 -19.48 12.63 -4.06
N PRO A 110 -20.74 12.80 -4.50
CA PRO A 110 -21.28 14.11 -4.91
C PRO A 110 -21.40 15.12 -3.77
N SER A 111 -21.62 14.68 -2.53
CA SER A 111 -21.70 15.54 -1.35
C SER A 111 -20.32 15.79 -0.76
N SER A 112 -19.47 16.53 -1.49
CA SER A 112 -18.08 16.83 -1.11
C SER A 112 -17.90 17.64 0.19
N SER A 113 -18.98 17.92 0.93
CA SER A 113 -18.95 18.72 2.16
C SER A 113 -18.85 17.92 3.46
N SER A 114 -19.11 16.61 3.47
CA SER A 114 -19.02 15.80 4.70
C SER A 114 -17.72 14.99 4.76
N LYS A 115 -16.76 15.45 5.59
CA LYS A 115 -15.70 14.60 6.14
C LYS A 115 -16.29 13.60 7.15
N ALA A 116 -17.23 12.77 6.72
CA ALA A 116 -17.95 11.87 7.61
C ALA A 116 -16.97 10.90 8.28
N PRO A 117 -17.02 10.70 9.61
CA PRO A 117 -16.13 9.78 10.28
C PRO A 117 -16.47 8.33 9.93
N VAL A 118 -15.48 7.43 9.98
CA VAL A 118 -15.74 5.99 9.87
C VAL A 118 -16.35 5.50 11.19
N ARG A 119 -17.56 4.94 11.15
CA ARG A 119 -18.27 4.39 12.32
C ARG A 119 -18.34 2.87 12.33
N LEU A 120 -18.22 2.24 11.16
CA LEU A 120 -18.24 0.80 10.99
C LEU A 120 -17.06 0.34 10.11
N VAL A 121 -16.24 -0.56 10.65
CA VAL A 121 -15.17 -1.23 9.90
C VAL A 121 -15.56 -2.69 9.74
N VAL A 122 -15.71 -3.13 8.50
CA VAL A 122 -16.06 -4.50 8.15
C VAL A 122 -14.83 -5.18 7.58
N PHE A 123 -14.43 -6.30 8.16
CA PHE A 123 -13.32 -7.11 7.69
C PHE A 123 -13.83 -8.36 6.99
N ASP A 124 -13.18 -8.79 5.92
CA ASP A 124 -13.20 -10.20 5.52
C ASP A 124 -12.34 -11.04 6.48
N LEU A 125 -12.54 -12.35 6.48
CA LEU A 125 -11.73 -13.29 7.25
C LEU A 125 -10.58 -13.85 6.42
N ASP A 126 -10.94 -14.52 5.32
CA ASP A 126 -10.05 -15.43 4.60
C ASP A 126 -8.99 -14.63 3.81
N GLU A 127 -7.70 -14.84 4.10
CA GLU A 127 -6.58 -14.10 3.49
C GLU A 127 -6.62 -12.57 3.67
N THR A 128 -7.51 -12.09 4.54
CA THR A 128 -7.58 -10.69 5.00
C THR A 128 -7.08 -10.58 6.43
N LEU A 129 -7.69 -11.33 7.36
CA LEU A 129 -7.19 -11.45 8.73
C LEU A 129 -6.26 -12.63 8.86
N THR A 130 -6.62 -13.75 8.24
CA THR A 130 -5.77 -14.93 8.16
C THR A 130 -4.72 -14.77 7.06
N LEU A 131 -3.60 -15.48 7.16
CA LEU A 131 -2.62 -15.64 6.08
C LEU A 131 -3.11 -16.67 5.06
N THR A 132 -3.69 -17.73 5.59
CA THR A 132 -4.44 -18.77 4.90
C THR A 132 -5.45 -19.29 5.90
N THR A 133 -6.68 -19.55 5.47
CA THR A 133 -7.69 -20.08 6.39
C THR A 133 -7.61 -21.60 6.50
N PHE A 134 -7.07 -22.07 7.63
CA PHE A 134 -7.12 -23.45 8.07
C PHE A 134 -8.10 -23.60 9.22
N MET A 135 -9.22 -24.28 8.95
CA MET A 135 -10.26 -24.54 9.95
C MET A 135 -10.51 -26.04 10.12
N SER A 136 -10.85 -26.45 11.34
CA SER A 136 -11.38 -27.79 11.58
C SER A 136 -12.73 -27.96 10.89
N LYS A 137 -13.13 -29.22 10.64
CA LYS A 137 -14.32 -29.53 9.85
C LYS A 137 -15.61 -28.96 10.46
N ASP A 138 -15.70 -28.98 11.78
CA ASP A 138 -16.83 -28.50 12.58
C ASP A 138 -16.60 -27.10 13.18
N GLY A 139 -15.40 -26.53 12.98
CA GLY A 139 -15.04 -25.23 13.53
C GLY A 139 -14.75 -25.25 15.03
N THR A 140 -14.59 -26.43 15.64
CA THR A 140 -14.16 -26.56 17.05
C THR A 140 -12.69 -26.92 17.13
N TYR A 141 -12.04 -26.52 18.23
CA TYR A 141 -10.62 -26.77 18.45
C TYR A 141 -10.43 -27.29 19.88
N THR A 142 -9.48 -28.21 20.09
CA THR A 142 -9.06 -28.60 21.44
C THR A 142 -7.97 -27.66 21.94
N PRO A 143 -7.73 -27.55 23.27
CA PRO A 143 -6.66 -26.69 23.80
C PRO A 143 -5.29 -26.95 23.16
N GLU A 144 -4.97 -28.20 22.84
CA GLU A 144 -3.72 -28.59 22.19
C GLU A 144 -3.62 -28.09 20.74
N GLN A 145 -4.75 -27.79 20.10
CA GLN A 145 -4.81 -27.27 18.73
C GLN A 145 -4.76 -25.74 18.66
N TYR A 146 -5.00 -25.03 19.77
CA TYR A 146 -5.16 -23.57 19.77
C TYR A 146 -3.90 -22.88 19.27
N GLU A 147 -2.74 -23.20 19.86
CA GLU A 147 -1.47 -22.57 19.51
C GLU A 147 -1.10 -22.82 18.05
N PHE A 148 -1.20 -24.08 17.60
CA PHE A 148 -0.91 -24.43 16.21
C PHE A 148 -1.86 -23.73 15.23
N THR A 149 -3.17 -23.73 15.52
CA THR A 149 -4.17 -23.08 14.67
C THR A 149 -3.98 -21.58 14.61
N ALA A 150 -3.71 -20.93 15.75
CA ALA A 150 -3.41 -19.51 15.82
C ALA A 150 -2.16 -19.17 15.00
N LYS A 151 -1.08 -19.95 15.17
CA LYS A 151 0.17 -19.78 14.42
C LYS A 151 -0.04 -19.88 12.92
N ILE A 152 -0.62 -20.97 12.42
CA ILE A 152 -0.75 -21.19 10.96
C ILE A 152 -1.79 -20.30 10.29
N ASN A 153 -2.70 -19.66 11.03
CA ASN A 153 -3.69 -18.75 10.45
C ASN A 153 -3.28 -17.29 10.61
N PHE A 154 -2.64 -16.89 11.71
CA PHE A 154 -2.46 -15.48 12.05
C PHE A 154 -1.02 -15.04 12.24
N GLU A 155 -0.07 -15.94 12.53
CA GLU A 155 1.34 -15.57 12.68
C GLU A 155 2.09 -15.58 11.36
N SER A 156 2.86 -14.52 11.12
CA SER A 156 3.66 -14.41 9.92
C SER A 156 5.11 -14.83 10.17
N PRO A 157 5.68 -15.71 9.34
CA PRO A 157 7.11 -16.02 9.38
C PRO A 157 7.98 -14.95 8.71
N TRP A 158 7.39 -13.92 8.08
CA TRP A 158 8.10 -12.94 7.25
C TRP A 158 8.33 -11.59 7.94
N VAL A 159 7.66 -11.32 9.05
CA VAL A 159 7.83 -10.10 9.84
C VAL A 159 8.24 -10.42 11.25
N GLU A 160 9.06 -9.56 11.83
CA GLU A 160 9.52 -9.73 13.20
C GLU A 160 8.42 -9.44 14.23
N GLY A 161 8.40 -10.26 15.28
CA GLY A 161 7.46 -10.19 16.39
C GLY A 161 6.15 -10.92 16.14
N SER A 162 5.20 -10.73 17.07
CA SER A 162 3.89 -11.38 17.03
C SER A 162 2.92 -10.57 16.18
N ARG A 163 2.50 -11.14 15.04
CA ARG A 163 1.48 -10.52 14.18
C ARG A 163 0.12 -10.49 14.89
N ILE A 164 -0.18 -11.50 15.71
CA ILE A 164 -1.42 -11.53 16.50
C ILE A 164 -1.48 -10.33 17.45
N ASP A 165 -0.38 -10.00 18.13
CA ASP A 165 -0.37 -8.86 19.05
C ASP A 165 -0.51 -7.52 18.31
N ARG A 166 0.10 -7.39 17.12
CA ARG A 166 -0.12 -6.22 16.26
C ARG A 166 -1.58 -6.09 15.81
N LEU A 167 -2.25 -7.20 15.45
CA LEU A 167 -3.68 -7.20 15.14
C LEU A 167 -4.54 -6.81 16.35
N ARG A 168 -4.22 -7.31 17.55
CA ARG A 168 -4.94 -6.94 18.79
C ARG A 168 -4.82 -5.44 19.07
N THR A 169 -3.61 -4.90 18.95
CA THR A 169 -3.35 -3.45 19.11
C THR A 169 -4.12 -2.66 18.07
N LEU A 170 -4.01 -3.04 16.78
CA LEU A 170 -4.76 -2.40 15.71
C LEU A 170 -6.27 -2.38 16.02
N PHE A 171 -6.88 -3.52 16.35
CA PHE A 171 -8.33 -3.55 16.59
C PHE A 171 -8.75 -2.78 17.83
N LYS A 172 -7.91 -2.75 18.88
CA LYS A 172 -8.13 -1.88 20.03
C LYS A 172 -8.14 -0.42 19.59
N ASP A 173 -7.16 0.02 18.83
CA ASP A 173 -7.04 1.40 18.38
C ASP A 173 -8.16 1.77 17.40
N LEU A 174 -8.54 0.85 16.51
CA LEU A 174 -9.66 1.01 15.59
C LEU A 174 -11.03 1.00 16.27
N SER A 175 -11.16 0.44 17.48
CA SER A 175 -12.43 0.46 18.21
C SER A 175 -12.76 1.83 18.82
N LEU A 176 -11.81 2.76 18.83
CA LEU A 176 -11.99 4.11 19.36
C LEU A 176 -11.76 5.16 18.27
N MET A 177 -12.61 6.17 18.27
CA MET A 177 -12.45 7.38 17.47
C MET A 177 -11.62 8.42 18.24
N LYS A 178 -11.15 9.45 17.53
CA LYS A 178 -10.33 10.53 18.12
C LYS A 178 -11.05 11.30 19.22
N ASP A 179 -12.38 11.39 19.15
CA ASP A 179 -13.23 12.01 20.17
C ASP A 179 -13.58 11.06 21.33
N GLY A 180 -12.98 9.85 21.35
CA GLY A 180 -13.25 8.82 22.34
C GLY A 180 -14.53 8.02 22.09
N THR A 181 -15.29 8.31 21.02
CA THR A 181 -16.48 7.52 20.68
C THR A 181 -16.10 6.13 20.18
N GLU A 182 -16.91 5.12 20.51
CA GLU A 182 -16.65 3.76 20.08
C GLU A 182 -17.06 3.55 18.61
N ARG A 183 -16.19 2.87 17.86
CA ARG A 183 -16.40 2.41 16.49
C ARG A 183 -16.78 0.93 16.50
N THR A 184 -17.71 0.54 15.64
CA THR A 184 -18.08 -0.88 15.51
C THR A 184 -17.09 -1.60 14.61
N LEU A 185 -16.53 -2.71 15.09
CA LEU A 185 -15.75 -3.64 14.27
C LEU A 185 -16.60 -4.87 13.97
N ALA A 186 -16.67 -5.24 12.70
CA ALA A 186 -17.49 -6.35 12.23
C ALA A 186 -16.73 -7.27 11.27
N LEU A 187 -17.19 -8.51 11.16
CA LEU A 187 -16.69 -9.48 10.18
C LEU A 187 -17.78 -9.80 9.15
N LEU A 188 -17.46 -9.78 7.86
CA LEU A 188 -18.33 -10.24 6.77
C LEU A 188 -17.57 -11.25 5.91
N THR A 189 -17.85 -12.53 6.13
CA THR A 189 -17.11 -13.62 5.50
C THR A 189 -17.95 -14.44 4.51
N ARG A 190 -17.29 -14.97 3.48
CA ARG A 190 -17.85 -15.97 2.56
C ARG A 190 -17.58 -17.42 2.98
N ASN A 191 -17.00 -17.62 4.15
CA ASN A 191 -16.52 -18.92 4.58
C ASN A 191 -17.65 -19.97 4.63
N ASN A 192 -17.40 -21.11 3.99
CA ASN A 192 -18.39 -22.17 3.78
C ASN A 192 -18.25 -23.35 4.75
N ASN A 193 -17.47 -23.20 5.83
CA ASN A 193 -17.24 -24.25 6.82
C ASN A 193 -18.55 -24.87 7.35
N ALA A 194 -18.50 -26.17 7.66
CA ALA A 194 -19.69 -26.90 8.11
C ALA A 194 -20.19 -26.43 9.49
N GLY A 195 -19.32 -25.89 10.35
CA GLY A 195 -19.67 -25.22 11.60
C GLY A 195 -20.34 -23.84 11.43
N GLY A 196 -20.46 -23.35 10.19
CA GLY A 196 -21.11 -22.06 9.91
C GLY A 196 -20.40 -20.87 10.53
N ILE A 197 -21.16 -19.87 10.95
CA ILE A 197 -20.63 -18.61 11.51
C ILE A 197 -19.84 -18.82 12.81
N SER A 198 -20.19 -19.84 13.61
CA SER A 198 -19.47 -20.19 14.84
C SER A 198 -18.03 -20.61 14.58
N ALA A 199 -17.77 -21.26 13.43
CA ALA A 199 -16.43 -21.66 13.06
C ALA A 199 -15.50 -20.45 12.91
N ALA A 200 -16.00 -19.36 12.29
CA ALA A 200 -15.26 -18.11 12.12
C ALA A 200 -14.95 -17.45 13.47
N VAL A 201 -15.95 -17.38 14.37
CA VAL A 201 -15.76 -16.83 15.72
C VAL A 201 -14.79 -17.67 16.54
N ASN A 202 -14.88 -18.99 16.48
CA ASN A 202 -13.96 -19.89 17.17
C ASN A 202 -12.53 -19.75 16.64
N LEU A 203 -12.35 -19.57 15.33
CA LEU A 203 -11.03 -19.30 14.74
C LEU A 203 -10.46 -17.96 15.23
N LEU A 204 -11.28 -16.92 15.34
CA LEU A 204 -10.83 -15.65 15.95
C LEU A 204 -10.53 -15.81 17.45
N ALA A 205 -11.27 -16.67 18.16
CA ALA A 205 -11.09 -16.91 19.57
C ALA A 205 -9.76 -17.62 19.89
N VAL A 206 -9.29 -18.55 19.04
CA VAL A 206 -7.97 -19.19 19.25
C VAL A 206 -6.81 -18.19 19.19
N ALA A 207 -6.97 -17.09 18.44
CA ALA A 207 -6.01 -15.98 18.38
C ALA A 207 -6.33 -14.86 19.38
N GLY A 208 -7.35 -14.99 20.23
CA GLY A 208 -7.79 -13.93 21.15
C GLY A 208 -8.22 -12.64 20.43
N LEU A 209 -8.76 -12.75 19.22
CA LEU A 209 -9.24 -11.63 18.41
C LEU A 209 -10.76 -11.46 18.47
N ALA A 210 -11.51 -12.52 18.82
CA ALA A 210 -12.97 -12.52 18.79
C ALA A 210 -13.59 -11.40 19.64
N GLU A 211 -13.04 -11.12 20.83
CA GLU A 211 -13.53 -10.08 21.74
C GLU A 211 -13.49 -8.65 21.18
N ARG A 212 -12.78 -8.44 20.07
CA ARG A 212 -12.65 -7.13 19.42
C ARG A 212 -13.77 -6.83 18.43
N PHE A 213 -14.59 -7.83 18.09
CA PHE A 213 -15.67 -7.71 17.11
C PHE A 213 -17.02 -7.67 17.80
N SER A 214 -17.86 -6.71 17.43
CA SER A 214 -19.23 -6.60 17.96
C SER A 214 -20.20 -7.53 17.23
N VAL A 215 -19.94 -7.82 15.94
CA VAL A 215 -20.84 -8.59 15.09
C VAL A 215 -20.11 -9.31 13.96
N VAL A 216 -20.58 -10.50 13.60
CA VAL A 216 -20.01 -11.37 12.58
C VAL A 216 -21.14 -11.89 11.70
N TRP A 217 -21.02 -11.71 10.40
CA TRP A 217 -21.99 -12.13 9.38
C TRP A 217 -21.35 -13.10 8.38
N SER A 218 -22.14 -14.06 7.89
CA SER A 218 -21.75 -14.95 6.79
C SER A 218 -22.65 -14.80 5.58
N MET A 219 -22.05 -14.96 4.40
CA MET A 219 -22.73 -15.09 3.11
C MET A 219 -22.12 -16.26 2.28
N PRO A 220 -22.80 -16.83 1.27
CA PRO A 220 -24.20 -16.61 0.95
C PRO A 220 -25.13 -17.08 2.08
N TRP A 221 -26.39 -16.66 2.03
CA TRP A 221 -27.41 -17.11 2.96
C TRP A 221 -27.53 -18.64 2.96
N LYS A 222 -27.49 -19.23 4.16
CA LYS A 222 -27.68 -20.67 4.36
C LYS A 222 -29.02 -20.89 5.08
N PRO A 223 -30.05 -21.46 4.43
CA PRO A 223 -31.28 -21.80 5.11
C PRO A 223 -31.01 -22.84 6.21
N ASN A 224 -31.73 -22.72 7.33
CA ASN A 224 -31.60 -23.59 8.52
C ASN A 224 -30.28 -23.45 9.30
N ARG A 225 -29.53 -22.36 9.07
CA ARG A 225 -28.35 -22.02 9.88
C ARG A 225 -28.36 -20.54 10.18
N SER A 226 -27.92 -20.17 11.37
CA SER A 226 -27.73 -18.77 11.70
C SER A 226 -26.62 -18.18 10.83
N ASN A 227 -26.92 -17.04 10.21
CA ASN A 227 -25.98 -16.30 9.36
C ASN A 227 -25.32 -15.12 10.08
N GLY A 228 -25.64 -14.92 11.37
CA GLY A 228 -25.08 -13.86 12.19
C GLY A 228 -24.82 -14.28 13.64
N LEU A 229 -23.78 -13.69 14.20
CA LEU A 229 -23.46 -13.70 15.63
C LEU A 229 -23.18 -12.27 16.09
N PHE A 230 -23.64 -11.89 17.28
CA PHE A 230 -23.29 -10.61 17.90
C PHE A 230 -22.90 -10.78 19.36
N GLN A 231 -22.07 -9.86 19.86
CA GLN A 231 -21.61 -9.88 21.23
C GLN A 231 -22.58 -9.12 22.15
N GLN A 232 -22.98 -9.74 23.26
CA GLN A 232 -23.79 -9.09 24.30
C GLN A 232 -23.41 -9.65 25.68
N GLY A 233 -22.97 -8.77 26.59
CA GLY A 233 -22.57 -9.17 27.94
C GLY A 233 -21.44 -10.20 27.95
N GLY A 234 -20.45 -10.04 27.06
CA GLY A 234 -19.32 -10.96 26.91
C GLY A 234 -19.66 -12.31 26.26
N ARG A 235 -20.89 -12.52 25.81
CA ARG A 235 -21.34 -13.76 25.15
C ARG A 235 -21.77 -13.52 23.71
N TRP A 236 -21.51 -14.49 22.86
CA TRP A 236 -21.99 -14.51 21.48
C TRP A 236 -23.43 -15.03 21.41
N LYS A 237 -24.30 -14.30 20.71
CA LYS A 237 -25.69 -14.67 20.47
C LYS A 237 -25.98 -14.79 18.97
N PHE A 238 -26.69 -15.85 18.61
CA PHE A 238 -27.11 -16.08 17.22
C PHE A 238 -28.27 -15.16 16.83
N PHE A 239 -28.26 -14.78 15.57
CA PHE A 239 -29.38 -14.12 14.91
C PHE A 239 -29.33 -14.39 13.40
N ASP A 240 -30.41 -14.03 12.71
CA ASP A 240 -30.54 -14.18 11.27
C ASP A 240 -30.57 -12.79 10.61
N PRO A 241 -29.42 -12.28 10.12
CA PRO A 241 -29.40 -11.07 9.31
C PRO A 241 -30.17 -11.28 8.00
N PRO A 242 -30.73 -10.22 7.37
CA PRO A 242 -31.55 -10.31 6.16
C PRO A 242 -30.72 -10.57 4.88
N VAL A 243 -29.76 -11.51 4.93
CA VAL A 243 -28.85 -11.84 3.82
C VAL A 243 -29.62 -12.41 2.63
N ASP A 244 -30.76 -13.05 2.86
CA ASP A 244 -31.67 -13.58 1.83
C ASP A 244 -32.37 -12.49 1.01
N ARG A 245 -32.40 -11.24 1.53
CA ARG A 245 -33.05 -10.09 0.87
C ARG A 245 -32.08 -9.25 0.05
N VAL A 246 -30.80 -9.60 0.04
CA VAL A 246 -29.73 -8.85 -0.60
C VAL A 246 -29.05 -9.71 -1.65
N ALA A 247 -28.59 -9.10 -2.74
CA ALA A 247 -27.76 -9.82 -3.70
C ALA A 247 -26.52 -10.41 -3.00
N ASP A 248 -26.09 -11.60 -3.42
CA ASP A 248 -24.93 -12.32 -2.87
C ASP A 248 -23.60 -11.62 -3.22
N HIS A 249 -23.39 -10.43 -2.67
CA HIS A 249 -22.26 -9.55 -2.92
C HIS A 249 -22.04 -8.57 -1.75
N LYS A 250 -20.79 -8.45 -1.27
CA LYS A 250 -20.48 -7.61 -0.10
C LYS A 250 -20.89 -6.15 -0.27
N ALA A 251 -20.60 -5.54 -1.43
CA ALA A 251 -21.06 -4.17 -1.71
C ALA A 251 -22.58 -3.95 -1.55
N HIS A 252 -23.42 -4.95 -1.90
CA HIS A 252 -24.86 -4.85 -1.69
C HIS A 252 -25.25 -5.03 -0.22
N VAL A 253 -24.57 -5.94 0.49
CA VAL A 253 -24.75 -6.12 1.93
C VAL A 253 -24.43 -4.83 2.68
N LEU A 254 -23.31 -4.17 2.36
CA LEU A 254 -22.94 -2.90 3.00
C LEU A 254 -23.91 -1.76 2.70
N ALA A 255 -24.45 -1.69 1.47
CA ALA A 255 -25.50 -0.72 1.13
C ALA A 255 -26.78 -0.97 1.96
N HIS A 256 -27.20 -2.22 2.10
CA HIS A 256 -28.35 -2.55 2.93
C HIS A 256 -28.09 -2.33 4.44
N ILE A 257 -26.84 -2.53 4.91
CA ILE A 257 -26.46 -2.19 6.30
C ILE A 257 -26.60 -0.68 6.52
N ALA A 258 -26.18 0.14 5.57
CA ALA A 258 -26.27 1.61 5.68
C ALA A 258 -27.73 2.08 5.87
N GLU A 259 -28.66 1.46 5.13
CA GLU A 259 -30.10 1.78 5.16
C GLU A 259 -30.85 1.16 6.35
N HIS A 260 -30.40 0.01 6.86
CA HIS A 260 -31.15 -0.83 7.82
C HIS A 260 -30.27 -1.36 8.97
N VAL A 261 -29.50 -0.48 9.61
CA VAL A 261 -28.48 -0.82 10.62
C VAL A 261 -29.03 -1.75 11.72
N GLU A 262 -30.27 -1.52 12.17
CA GLU A 262 -30.92 -2.28 13.24
C GLU A 262 -31.15 -3.76 12.91
N GLN A 263 -31.30 -4.10 11.62
CA GLN A 263 -31.49 -5.49 11.17
C GLN A 263 -30.17 -6.26 11.15
N TRP A 264 -29.04 -5.56 11.05
CA TRP A 264 -27.70 -6.13 10.97
C TRP A 264 -26.94 -6.07 12.29
N VAL A 265 -27.30 -5.13 13.17
CA VAL A 265 -26.67 -4.91 14.48
C VAL A 265 -27.75 -4.89 15.58
N PRO A 266 -28.32 -6.04 15.97
CA PRO A 266 -29.51 -6.10 16.82
C PRO A 266 -29.31 -5.69 18.29
N HIS A 267 -28.05 -5.62 18.76
CA HIS A 267 -27.70 -5.17 20.11
C HIS A 267 -27.49 -3.66 20.22
N ARG A 268 -27.72 -2.93 19.12
CA ARG A 268 -27.67 -1.47 19.08
C ARG A 268 -28.66 -0.87 20.10
N GLY A 269 -28.17 0.07 20.91
CA GLY A 269 -28.97 0.75 21.94
C GLY A 269 -29.19 -0.05 23.23
N GLN A 270 -28.65 -1.26 23.34
CA GLN A 270 -28.62 -2.01 24.61
C GLN A 270 -27.44 -1.54 25.46
N ALA A 271 -27.53 -1.68 26.79
CA ALA A 271 -26.43 -1.32 27.68
C ALA A 271 -25.16 -2.11 27.31
N GLY A 272 -24.10 -1.38 26.92
CA GLY A 272 -22.84 -1.95 26.42
C GLY A 272 -22.81 -2.31 24.93
N GLY A 273 -23.81 -1.91 24.14
CA GLY A 273 -23.80 -2.00 22.69
C GLY A 273 -23.17 -0.76 22.03
N PRO A 274 -22.63 -0.88 20.80
CA PRO A 274 -21.94 0.22 20.14
C PRO A 274 -22.91 1.34 19.76
N PRO A 275 -22.49 2.61 19.82
CA PRO A 275 -23.32 3.79 19.58
C PRO A 275 -23.48 4.06 18.07
N LEU A 276 -24.07 3.14 17.32
CA LEU A 276 -24.37 3.39 15.91
C LEU A 276 -25.64 4.28 15.75
N PRO A 277 -25.64 5.22 14.81
CA PRO A 277 -26.81 6.06 14.49
C PRO A 277 -27.93 5.28 13.78
N GLY A 278 -29.12 5.88 13.71
CA GLY A 278 -30.35 5.34 13.10
C GLY A 278 -30.11 4.70 11.74
N THR A 279 -29.38 5.45 10.95
CA THR A 279 -28.97 5.21 9.58
C THR A 279 -27.49 5.53 9.50
N LEU A 280 -26.72 4.79 8.71
CA LEU A 280 -25.32 5.09 8.42
C LEU A 280 -25.21 5.64 6.99
N GLY A 281 -24.34 6.62 6.77
CA GLY A 281 -23.88 6.93 5.42
C GLY A 281 -23.01 5.79 4.88
N LEU A 282 -23.04 5.56 3.57
CA LEU A 282 -22.10 4.61 2.93
C LEU A 282 -20.65 5.05 3.12
N GLU A 283 -20.42 6.36 3.23
CA GLU A 283 -19.15 6.95 3.58
C GLU A 283 -18.74 6.60 5.02
N GLU A 284 -19.64 6.32 5.95
CA GLU A 284 -19.29 5.96 7.34
C GLU A 284 -18.83 4.50 7.49
N ILE A 285 -18.82 3.73 6.40
CA ILE A 285 -18.50 2.29 6.37
C ILE A 285 -17.19 2.05 5.58
N VAL A 286 -16.26 1.32 6.18
CA VAL A 286 -15.04 0.81 5.50
C VAL A 286 -15.13 -0.70 5.32
N LEU A 287 -14.80 -1.20 4.13
CA LEU A 287 -14.56 -2.63 3.89
C LEU A 287 -13.06 -2.93 3.76
N VAL A 288 -12.54 -3.82 4.58
CA VAL A 288 -11.19 -4.37 4.49
C VAL A 288 -11.28 -5.79 3.94
N ASP A 289 -10.75 -6.02 2.75
CA ASP A 289 -10.96 -7.27 2.00
C ASP A 289 -9.79 -7.50 1.05
N ASP A 290 -9.45 -8.76 0.82
CA ASP A 290 -8.39 -9.17 -0.09
C ASP A 290 -8.93 -9.43 -1.51
N GLN A 291 -10.24 -9.46 -1.75
CA GLN A 291 -10.84 -9.67 -3.07
C GLN A 291 -11.42 -8.38 -3.62
N ARG A 292 -10.78 -7.85 -4.66
CA ARG A 292 -11.20 -6.59 -5.30
C ARG A 292 -12.63 -6.65 -5.87
N ALA A 293 -13.07 -7.83 -6.31
CA ALA A 293 -14.42 -8.03 -6.81
C ALA A 293 -15.50 -7.67 -5.77
N ASN A 294 -15.19 -7.75 -4.46
CA ASN A 294 -16.13 -7.42 -3.40
C ASN A 294 -16.42 -5.91 -3.27
N PHE A 295 -15.57 -5.03 -3.80
CA PHE A 295 -15.73 -3.56 -3.69
C PHE A 295 -16.69 -2.93 -4.70
N MET A 296 -17.04 -3.65 -5.76
CA MET A 296 -17.97 -3.18 -6.78
C MET A 296 -18.69 -4.33 -7.45
N SER A 297 -20.02 -4.37 -7.32
CA SER A 297 -20.84 -5.37 -7.97
C SER A 297 -21.05 -5.07 -9.45
N LYS A 298 -21.37 -6.11 -10.22
CA LYS A 298 -21.76 -5.96 -11.64
C LYS A 298 -23.08 -5.19 -11.79
N GLN A 299 -23.90 -5.16 -10.74
CA GLN A 299 -25.17 -4.43 -10.67
C GLN A 299 -24.97 -2.97 -10.22
N GLY A 300 -23.73 -2.52 -10.02
CA GLY A 300 -23.40 -1.12 -9.77
C GLY A 300 -23.32 -0.70 -8.30
N ALA A 301 -23.56 -1.61 -7.34
CA ALA A 301 -23.33 -1.31 -5.92
C ALA A 301 -21.83 -1.15 -5.67
N LYS A 302 -21.46 -0.11 -4.92
CA LYS A 302 -20.07 0.30 -4.71
C LYS A 302 -19.79 0.48 -3.23
N VAL A 303 -18.66 -0.03 -2.80
CA VAL A 303 -18.06 0.38 -1.53
C VAL A 303 -17.33 1.71 -1.75
N LEU A 304 -17.62 2.71 -0.92
CA LEU A 304 -17.02 4.04 -1.07
C LEU A 304 -15.64 4.12 -0.42
N ARG A 305 -15.45 3.50 0.74
CA ARG A 305 -14.18 3.42 1.45
C ARG A 305 -13.75 1.97 1.58
N TYR A 306 -12.60 1.62 1.03
CA TYR A 306 -12.13 0.24 1.04
C TYR A 306 -10.62 0.14 1.24
N CYS A 307 -10.22 -0.98 1.81
CA CYS A 307 -8.85 -1.38 1.99
C CYS A 307 -8.64 -2.75 1.34
N LYS A 308 -7.79 -2.81 0.31
CA LYS A 308 -7.39 -4.05 -0.37
C LYS A 308 -6.17 -4.65 0.31
N VAL A 309 -6.30 -5.83 0.90
CA VAL A 309 -5.15 -6.59 1.44
C VAL A 309 -4.47 -7.33 0.29
N ALA A 310 -3.14 -7.23 0.15
CA ALA A 310 -2.40 -7.95 -0.88
C ALA A 310 -2.50 -9.48 -0.71
N ARG A 311 -2.41 -10.20 -1.83
CA ARG A 311 -2.21 -11.64 -1.86
C ARG A 311 -0.90 -11.99 -2.58
N TYR A 312 -0.28 -13.11 -2.22
CA TYR A 312 1.03 -13.49 -2.72
C TYR A 312 1.26 -15.01 -2.62
N ASP A 313 2.26 -15.47 -3.38
CA ASP A 313 2.73 -16.86 -3.34
C ASP A 313 4.04 -16.89 -2.52
N ALA A 314 4.11 -17.72 -1.48
CA ALA A 314 5.28 -17.81 -0.60
C ALA A 314 5.49 -19.21 -0.04
N HIS A 315 6.74 -19.53 0.33
CA HIS A 315 7.02 -20.70 1.14
C HIS A 315 6.52 -20.48 2.57
N TYR A 316 5.64 -21.36 3.05
CA TYR A 316 4.94 -21.18 4.30
C TYR A 316 5.09 -22.39 5.23
N TYR A 317 5.82 -22.19 6.34
CA TYR A 317 6.15 -23.23 7.32
C TYR A 317 6.51 -24.57 6.64
N ASP A 318 5.92 -25.67 7.09
CA ASP A 318 6.12 -27.02 6.55
C ASP A 318 5.18 -27.35 5.38
N PHE A 319 4.38 -26.39 4.90
CA PHE A 319 3.44 -26.58 3.80
C PHE A 319 4.09 -26.40 2.42
N GLY A 320 5.32 -25.89 2.36
CA GLY A 320 6.01 -25.59 1.12
C GLY A 320 5.46 -24.32 0.46
N LEU A 321 5.53 -24.24 -0.88
CA LEU A 321 5.03 -23.09 -1.63
C LEU A 321 3.49 -23.09 -1.60
N MET A 322 2.93 -22.13 -0.88
CA MET A 322 1.50 -21.84 -0.87
C MET A 322 1.19 -20.66 -1.79
N LYS A 323 -0.02 -20.64 -2.34
CA LYS A 323 -0.47 -19.64 -3.29
C LYS A 323 -1.61 -18.82 -2.73
N ASP A 324 -1.75 -17.60 -3.25
CA ASP A 324 -2.84 -16.68 -2.91
C ASP A 324 -2.97 -16.42 -1.41
N MET A 325 -1.87 -16.51 -0.65
CA MET A 325 -1.82 -16.17 0.77
C MET A 325 -2.01 -14.67 0.97
N GLY A 326 -2.54 -14.23 2.10
CA GLY A 326 -2.74 -12.79 2.36
C GLY A 326 -2.45 -12.40 3.81
N GLY A 327 -3.30 -11.55 4.35
CA GLY A 327 -3.24 -11.08 5.73
C GLY A 327 -2.64 -9.69 5.89
N ILE A 328 -3.37 -8.80 6.58
CA ILE A 328 -2.89 -7.45 6.95
C ILE A 328 -1.57 -7.57 7.70
N GLY A 329 -0.53 -6.89 7.24
CA GLY A 329 0.78 -6.85 7.89
C GLY A 329 1.54 -8.18 7.87
N ALA A 330 1.22 -9.05 6.92
CA ALA A 330 1.90 -10.33 6.79
C ALA A 330 3.35 -10.18 6.32
N HIS A 331 3.64 -9.29 5.37
CA HIS A 331 5.01 -9.02 4.91
C HIS A 331 5.53 -7.65 5.31
N ASP A 332 4.64 -6.75 5.72
CA ASP A 332 5.01 -5.38 6.04
C ASP A 332 4.24 -4.87 7.26
N PRO A 333 4.89 -4.67 8.42
CA PRO A 333 4.22 -4.15 9.60
C PRO A 333 3.68 -2.73 9.41
N ARG A 334 4.07 -2.01 8.35
CA ARG A 334 3.52 -0.67 8.03
C ARG A 334 2.05 -0.73 7.63
N ASP A 335 1.53 -1.90 7.25
CA ASP A 335 0.13 -2.10 6.92
C ASP A 335 -0.83 -1.71 8.05
N PHE A 336 -0.47 -2.02 9.29
CA PHE A 336 -1.29 -1.71 10.45
C PHE A 336 -1.48 -0.19 10.59
N ALA A 337 -0.38 0.57 10.51
CA ALA A 337 -0.41 2.03 10.59
C ALA A 337 -1.14 2.67 9.40
N LEU A 338 -0.94 2.13 8.19
CA LEU A 338 -1.61 2.64 6.99
C LEU A 338 -3.13 2.44 7.04
N LEU A 339 -3.59 1.26 7.48
CA LEU A 339 -5.00 0.97 7.67
C LEU A 339 -5.60 1.83 8.78
N GLN A 340 -4.91 1.98 9.91
CA GLN A 340 -5.33 2.86 11.00
C GLN A 340 -5.52 4.29 10.52
N ARG A 341 -4.51 4.86 9.85
CA ARG A 341 -4.59 6.21 9.31
C ARG A 341 -5.74 6.38 8.32
N PHE A 342 -5.99 5.40 7.46
CA PHE A 342 -7.13 5.46 6.54
C PHE A 342 -8.46 5.48 7.26
N ILE A 343 -8.63 4.70 8.32
CA ILE A 343 -9.87 4.67 9.09
C ILE A 343 -10.06 5.98 9.87
N GLU A 344 -8.97 6.58 10.35
CA GLU A 344 -8.99 7.87 11.04
C GLU A 344 -9.26 9.06 10.09
N ASP A 345 -8.59 9.10 8.94
CA ASP A 345 -8.59 10.23 8.02
C ASP A 345 -8.77 9.74 6.55
N PRO A 346 -9.92 9.14 6.19
CA PRO A 346 -10.11 8.52 4.88
C PRO A 346 -10.03 9.51 3.70
N HIS A 347 -10.31 10.78 3.97
CA HIS A 347 -10.21 11.88 3.00
C HIS A 347 -8.79 12.16 2.50
N ASP A 348 -7.77 11.73 3.25
CA ASP A 348 -6.40 11.76 2.75
C ASP A 348 -6.17 10.73 1.63
N PHE A 349 -7.08 9.77 1.44
CA PHE A 349 -6.95 8.61 0.55
C PHE A 349 -7.88 8.68 -0.65
N GLN A 350 -8.27 9.88 -1.07
CA GLN A 350 -9.14 10.02 -2.24
C GLN A 350 -8.53 9.36 -3.48
N GLU A 351 -9.33 8.51 -4.12
CA GLU A 351 -9.04 7.90 -5.40
C GLU A 351 -9.31 8.95 -6.48
N SER A 352 -8.30 9.75 -6.81
CA SER A 352 -8.27 10.61 -8.00
C SER A 352 -7.47 9.97 -9.11
N TRP A 353 -7.74 10.39 -10.35
CA TRP A 353 -6.89 10.10 -11.52
C TRP A 353 -5.71 11.05 -11.64
N GLU A 354 -5.64 12.00 -10.72
CA GLU A 354 -4.67 13.09 -10.68
C GLU A 354 -3.79 12.90 -9.45
N CYS A 355 -2.53 13.30 -9.56
CA CYS A 355 -1.60 13.37 -8.45
C CYS A 355 -2.08 14.33 -7.35
N SER A 356 -1.64 14.08 -6.12
CA SER A 356 -1.98 14.91 -4.96
C SER A 356 -0.72 15.46 -4.32
N CYS A 357 -0.53 16.77 -4.36
CA CYS A 357 0.63 17.45 -3.80
C CYS A 357 0.31 18.07 -2.44
N VAL A 358 1.24 17.96 -1.50
CA VAL A 358 1.08 18.40 -0.12
C VAL A 358 2.39 18.98 0.41
N GLN A 359 2.28 20.14 1.05
CA GLN A 359 3.28 20.71 1.95
C GLN A 359 2.76 20.62 3.39
N LEU A 360 3.50 19.96 4.27
CA LEU A 360 3.21 19.91 5.71
C LEU A 360 3.47 21.26 6.38
N GLU A 361 2.77 21.53 7.48
CA GLU A 361 2.98 22.75 8.27
C GLU A 361 4.42 22.84 8.79
N GLY A 362 4.92 24.07 8.98
CA GLY A 362 6.28 24.31 9.49
C GLY A 362 7.42 24.17 8.48
N SER A 363 7.15 23.83 7.21
CA SER A 363 8.19 23.81 6.17
C SER A 363 8.65 25.20 5.69
N GLY A 364 8.01 26.27 6.14
CA GLY A 364 8.26 27.63 5.67
C GLY A 364 8.05 27.82 4.15
N ARG A 365 8.56 28.94 3.63
CA ARG A 365 8.53 29.31 2.21
C ARG A 365 9.91 29.22 1.56
N ARG A 366 10.63 28.13 1.83
CA ARG A 366 11.91 27.87 1.15
C ARG A 366 11.65 27.30 -0.25
N PRO A 367 12.46 27.61 -1.27
CA PRO A 367 12.34 26.94 -2.56
C PRO A 367 12.68 25.44 -2.46
N VAL A 368 12.25 24.63 -3.43
CA VAL A 368 12.71 23.25 -3.57
C VAL A 368 14.03 23.24 -4.33
N ILE A 369 15.06 22.60 -3.77
CA ILE A 369 16.40 22.43 -4.36
C ILE A 369 16.58 21.02 -4.93
N LEU A 370 16.05 20.02 -4.23
CA LEU A 370 16.14 18.60 -4.61
C LEU A 370 14.75 18.03 -4.83
N VAL A 371 14.50 17.47 -6.02
CA VAL A 371 13.30 16.67 -6.29
C VAL A 371 13.72 15.22 -6.45
N VAL A 372 13.17 14.35 -5.60
CA VAL A 372 13.39 12.91 -5.67
C VAL A 372 12.15 12.26 -6.23
N PHE A 373 12.31 11.41 -7.24
CA PHE A 373 11.25 10.60 -7.81
C PHE A 373 11.42 9.16 -7.39
N ASP A 374 10.34 8.48 -7.04
CA ASP A 374 10.32 7.03 -7.21
C ASP A 374 10.28 6.66 -8.70
N PHE A 375 10.69 5.45 -9.04
CA PHE A 375 10.69 4.95 -10.41
C PHE A 375 9.43 4.15 -10.75
N ASP A 376 9.09 3.18 -9.92
CA ASP A 376 8.15 2.11 -10.23
C ASP A 376 6.71 2.62 -10.07
N GLU A 377 5.93 2.63 -11.16
CA GLU A 377 4.56 3.15 -11.16
C GLU A 377 4.45 4.65 -10.76
N THR A 378 5.59 5.34 -10.65
CA THR A 378 5.71 6.80 -10.51
C THR A 378 6.14 7.42 -11.85
N LEU A 379 7.30 7.02 -12.37
CA LEU A 379 7.77 7.41 -13.71
C LEU A 379 7.27 6.43 -14.77
N THR A 380 7.26 5.13 -14.45
CA THR A 380 6.66 4.10 -15.30
C THR A 380 5.14 3.98 -15.06
N LEU A 381 4.43 3.33 -15.98
CA LEU A 381 3.02 2.95 -15.83
C LEU A 381 2.88 1.62 -15.10
N ALA A 382 3.71 0.68 -15.52
CA ALA A 382 3.94 -0.62 -14.93
C ALA A 382 5.38 -0.97 -15.27
N THR A 383 6.16 -1.40 -14.28
CA THR A 383 7.58 -1.65 -14.52
C THR A 383 7.82 -3.06 -15.09
N PHE A 384 8.18 -3.10 -16.36
CA PHE A 384 8.66 -4.29 -17.07
C PHE A 384 10.18 -4.23 -17.20
N MET A 385 10.86 -5.11 -16.44
CA MET A 385 12.31 -5.23 -16.48
C MET A 385 12.74 -6.47 -17.26
N PRO A 386 13.71 -6.35 -18.20
CA PRO A 386 14.34 -7.50 -18.83
C PRO A 386 15.08 -8.38 -17.81
N GLU A 387 14.98 -9.71 -17.97
CA GLU A 387 15.73 -10.69 -17.14
C GLU A 387 17.23 -10.77 -17.50
N ASP A 388 17.64 -10.12 -18.59
CA ASP A 388 19.04 -10.11 -19.06
C ASP A 388 19.99 -9.50 -18.00
N LYS A 389 21.02 -10.27 -17.61
CA LYS A 389 22.00 -9.83 -16.62
C LYS A 389 22.71 -8.53 -17.03
N GLY A 390 22.98 -8.36 -18.32
CA GLY A 390 23.59 -7.15 -18.87
C GLY A 390 22.76 -5.89 -18.61
N CYS A 391 21.42 -5.99 -18.58
CA CYS A 391 20.55 -4.87 -18.22
C CYS A 391 20.85 -4.36 -16.79
N ARG A 392 21.22 -5.27 -15.88
CA ARG A 392 21.51 -4.96 -14.47
C ARG A 392 22.95 -4.52 -14.21
N THR A 393 23.89 -4.92 -15.07
CA THR A 393 25.34 -4.73 -14.81
C THR A 393 26.03 -3.79 -15.78
N GLN A 394 25.46 -3.51 -16.95
CA GLN A 394 26.09 -2.70 -18.00
C GLN A 394 25.30 -1.42 -18.24
N VAL A 395 25.91 -0.27 -17.99
CA VAL A 395 25.36 1.04 -18.37
C VAL A 395 25.30 1.16 -19.89
N GLY A 396 24.17 1.63 -20.41
CA GLY A 396 23.91 1.76 -21.85
C GLY A 396 23.47 0.44 -22.51
N TRP A 397 23.07 -0.56 -21.74
CA TRP A 397 22.54 -1.81 -22.28
C TRP A 397 21.29 -1.56 -23.12
N THR A 398 21.15 -2.32 -24.22
CA THR A 398 19.94 -2.34 -25.04
C THR A 398 19.59 -3.77 -25.46
N PRO A 399 18.30 -4.08 -25.74
CA PRO A 399 17.92 -5.43 -26.14
C PRO A 399 18.59 -5.94 -27.42
N HIS A 400 19.00 -5.05 -28.33
CA HIS A 400 19.75 -5.44 -29.53
C HIS A 400 21.14 -5.97 -29.20
N ALA A 401 21.80 -5.44 -28.17
CA ALA A 401 23.13 -5.87 -27.76
C ALA A 401 23.12 -7.29 -27.17
N SER A 402 22.03 -7.69 -26.50
CA SER A 402 21.91 -8.97 -25.82
C SER A 402 21.52 -10.15 -26.72
N ARG A 403 21.21 -9.92 -28.01
CA ARG A 403 20.56 -10.90 -28.90
C ARG A 403 19.24 -11.46 -28.34
N SER A 404 18.67 -10.85 -27.30
CA SER A 404 17.38 -11.24 -26.76
C SER A 404 16.30 -10.91 -27.79
N LYS A 405 15.46 -11.90 -28.10
CA LYS A 405 14.29 -11.72 -28.99
C LYS A 405 13.03 -11.35 -28.21
N GLU A 406 13.11 -11.21 -26.89
CA GLU A 406 11.95 -11.03 -26.03
C GLU A 406 11.38 -9.60 -26.12
N TRP A 407 12.28 -8.62 -26.10
CA TRP A 407 11.96 -7.20 -26.02
C TRP A 407 12.70 -6.42 -27.10
N THR A 408 12.02 -5.47 -27.74
CA THR A 408 12.68 -4.39 -28.48
C THR A 408 12.81 -3.14 -27.61
N LYS A 409 13.68 -2.18 -28.00
CA LYS A 409 13.74 -0.86 -27.34
C LYS A 409 12.37 -0.19 -27.34
N ALA A 410 11.67 -0.23 -28.47
CA ALA A 410 10.35 0.37 -28.62
C ALA A 410 9.32 -0.29 -27.72
N ASP A 411 9.34 -1.63 -27.57
CA ASP A 411 8.47 -2.33 -26.63
C ASP A 411 8.72 -1.85 -25.19
N LEU A 412 9.96 -1.84 -24.72
CA LEU A 412 10.25 -1.44 -23.34
C LEU A 412 9.80 0.00 -23.07
N VAL A 413 10.01 0.92 -24.02
CA VAL A 413 9.52 2.30 -23.88
C VAL A 413 7.99 2.34 -23.87
N ALA A 414 7.33 1.62 -24.79
CA ALA A 414 5.88 1.62 -24.89
C ALA A 414 5.18 1.03 -23.66
N TYR A 415 5.71 -0.06 -23.10
CA TYR A 415 5.12 -0.75 -21.95
C TYR A 415 5.44 -0.08 -20.61
N ASN A 416 6.60 0.58 -20.49
CA ASN A 416 6.96 1.26 -19.24
C ASN A 416 6.50 2.71 -19.21
N PHE A 417 6.59 3.47 -20.31
CA PHE A 417 6.44 4.93 -20.25
C PHE A 417 5.26 5.48 -21.06
N GLU A 418 4.79 4.80 -22.10
CA GLU A 418 3.71 5.34 -22.94
C GLU A 418 2.32 4.94 -22.46
N SER A 419 1.47 5.96 -22.24
CA SER A 419 0.08 5.76 -21.82
C SER A 419 -0.82 5.55 -23.03
N PRO A 420 -1.64 4.48 -23.07
CA PRO A 420 -2.68 4.32 -24.07
C PRO A 420 -3.94 5.16 -23.78
N TRP A 421 -3.98 5.90 -22.66
CA TRP A 421 -5.19 6.60 -22.20
C TRP A 421 -5.13 8.12 -22.37
N CYS A 422 -3.95 8.67 -22.65
CA CYS A 422 -3.75 10.10 -22.90
C CYS A 422 -3.36 10.33 -24.35
N GLU A 423 -3.69 11.51 -24.88
CA GLU A 423 -3.32 11.89 -26.24
C GLU A 423 -1.83 12.28 -26.32
N GLY A 424 -1.17 11.98 -27.44
CA GLY A 424 0.24 12.30 -27.66
C GLY A 424 1.23 11.35 -26.97
N SER A 425 2.52 11.69 -27.02
CA SER A 425 3.57 10.91 -26.33
C SER A 425 3.70 11.37 -24.89
N ARG A 426 3.48 10.44 -23.96
CA ARG A 426 3.71 10.66 -22.53
C ARG A 426 5.18 10.91 -22.25
N VAL A 427 6.09 10.24 -22.97
CA VAL A 427 7.54 10.44 -22.81
C VAL A 427 7.95 11.89 -23.10
N GLU A 428 7.42 12.48 -24.17
CA GLU A 428 7.75 13.88 -24.50
C GLU A 428 7.18 14.87 -23.46
N LYS A 429 5.99 14.60 -22.92
CA LYS A 429 5.42 15.40 -21.81
C LYS A 429 6.25 15.26 -20.53
N LEU A 430 6.73 14.06 -20.21
CA LEU A 430 7.65 13.85 -19.09
C LEU A 430 8.97 14.60 -19.28
N LYS A 431 9.58 14.58 -20.48
CA LYS A 431 10.78 15.38 -20.76
C LYS A 431 10.54 16.87 -20.55
N ALA A 432 9.40 17.37 -21.03
CA ALA A 432 9.03 18.77 -20.85
C ALA A 432 8.88 19.14 -19.38
N LEU A 433 8.17 18.31 -18.59
CA LEU A 433 8.06 18.48 -17.13
C LEU A 433 9.46 18.48 -16.48
N LEU A 434 10.25 17.42 -16.68
CA LEU A 434 11.55 17.27 -16.03
C LEU A 434 12.51 18.41 -16.39
N SER A 435 12.51 18.84 -17.66
CA SER A 435 13.26 20.03 -18.08
C SER A 435 12.80 21.28 -17.33
N GLY A 436 11.49 21.51 -17.25
CA GLY A 436 10.92 22.63 -16.50
C GLY A 436 11.25 22.58 -15.00
N LEU A 437 11.35 21.40 -14.40
CA LEU A 437 11.68 21.27 -12.98
C LEU A 437 13.15 21.64 -12.68
N THR A 438 14.07 21.40 -13.62
CA THR A 438 15.50 21.75 -13.43
C THR A 438 15.78 23.25 -13.36
N VAL A 439 14.85 24.09 -13.85
CA VAL A 439 14.97 25.55 -13.85
C VAL A 439 13.80 26.16 -13.07
N GLY A 440 14.09 26.67 -11.87
CA GLY A 440 13.14 27.41 -11.04
C GLY A 440 13.05 28.88 -11.38
N GLU A 441 12.12 29.56 -10.69
CA GLU A 441 12.06 31.03 -10.70
C GLU A 441 13.40 31.66 -10.36
N GLY A 442 13.74 32.73 -11.08
CA GLY A 442 15.01 33.44 -10.89
C GLY A 442 16.25 32.65 -11.32
N ASP A 443 16.10 31.73 -12.28
CA ASP A 443 17.17 30.85 -12.78
C ASP A 443 17.77 29.92 -11.71
N GLN A 444 17.04 29.70 -10.61
CA GLN A 444 17.42 28.75 -9.58
C GLN A 444 17.52 27.35 -10.18
N ARG A 445 18.66 26.68 -10.02
CA ARG A 445 18.79 25.30 -10.50
C ARG A 445 18.20 24.35 -9.48
N ARG A 446 17.63 23.25 -9.96
CA ARG A 446 17.20 22.14 -9.11
C ARG A 446 17.86 20.86 -9.56
N THR A 447 18.18 20.03 -8.59
CA THR A 447 18.70 18.68 -8.85
C THR A 447 17.55 17.68 -8.81
N LEU A 448 17.49 16.83 -9.82
CA LEU A 448 16.55 15.71 -9.87
C LEU A 448 17.31 14.40 -9.61
N ALA A 449 16.73 13.54 -8.78
CA ALA A 449 17.27 12.23 -8.50
C ALA A 449 16.15 11.17 -8.45
N ILE A 450 16.53 9.90 -8.53
CA ILE A 450 15.60 8.77 -8.40
C ILE A 450 15.96 7.94 -7.19
N LEU A 451 14.97 7.59 -6.38
CA LEU A 451 15.08 6.65 -5.27
C LEU A 451 14.14 5.48 -5.54
N THR A 452 14.68 4.29 -5.75
CA THR A 452 13.89 3.12 -6.17
C THR A 452 14.15 1.91 -5.27
N ARG A 453 13.16 1.02 -5.16
CA ARG A 453 13.30 -0.32 -4.55
C ARG A 453 13.41 -1.43 -5.58
N ASN A 454 13.53 -1.09 -6.87
CA ASN A 454 13.54 -2.07 -7.94
C ASN A 454 14.62 -3.14 -7.71
N SER A 455 14.20 -4.41 -7.74
CA SER A 455 15.08 -5.56 -7.49
C SER A 455 16.18 -5.72 -8.53
N HIS A 456 16.06 -5.08 -9.71
CA HIS A 456 17.04 -5.17 -10.79
C HIS A 456 18.20 -4.18 -10.63
N GLY A 457 18.13 -3.26 -9.66
CA GLY A 457 19.21 -2.34 -9.34
C GLY A 457 19.16 -1.01 -10.11
N ALA A 458 19.99 -0.06 -9.66
CA ALA A 458 20.02 1.31 -10.20
C ALA A 458 20.43 1.36 -11.68
N VAL A 459 21.31 0.46 -12.13
CA VAL A 459 21.76 0.38 -13.53
C VAL A 459 20.63 -0.05 -14.47
N ALA A 460 19.77 -0.99 -14.05
CA ALA A 460 18.63 -1.41 -14.86
C ALA A 460 17.62 -0.27 -15.05
N VAL A 461 17.34 0.46 -13.96
CA VAL A 461 16.51 1.68 -14.00
C VAL A 461 17.12 2.72 -14.93
N LEU A 462 18.44 2.98 -14.82
CA LEU A 462 19.15 3.88 -15.72
C LEU A 462 18.99 3.47 -17.19
N ASN A 463 19.12 2.19 -17.51
CA ASN A 463 19.00 1.71 -18.88
C ASN A 463 17.60 1.93 -19.47
N LEU A 464 16.54 1.72 -18.68
CA LEU A 464 15.17 2.07 -19.11
C LEU A 464 15.03 3.58 -19.41
N LEU A 465 15.58 4.43 -18.53
CA LEU A 465 15.56 5.88 -18.71
C LEU A 465 16.38 6.33 -19.92
N LEU A 466 17.55 5.72 -20.17
CA LEU A 466 18.37 5.98 -21.37
C LEU A 466 17.60 5.58 -22.64
N MET A 467 16.85 4.49 -22.61
CA MET A 467 16.04 4.09 -23.75
C MET A 467 14.89 5.06 -24.03
N ALA A 468 14.24 5.59 -22.99
CA ALA A 468 13.21 6.62 -23.10
C ALA A 468 13.75 8.03 -23.38
N GLY A 469 15.07 8.25 -23.23
CA GLY A 469 15.68 9.58 -23.32
C GLY A 469 15.31 10.48 -22.14
N LEU A 470 15.05 9.90 -20.96
CA LEU A 470 14.73 10.63 -19.74
C LEU A 470 15.94 10.80 -18.82
N ALA A 471 16.99 9.97 -19.00
CA ALA A 471 18.15 9.94 -18.11
C ALA A 471 18.89 11.28 -18.02
N GLU A 472 18.90 12.09 -19.09
CA GLU A 472 19.64 13.36 -19.13
C GLU A 472 19.14 14.43 -18.14
N HIS A 473 17.94 14.25 -17.57
CA HIS A 473 17.37 15.16 -16.59
C HIS A 473 17.74 14.82 -15.14
N PHE A 474 18.38 13.67 -14.89
CA PHE A 474 18.65 13.19 -13.54
C PHE A 474 20.15 13.20 -13.24
N SER A 475 20.48 13.60 -12.01
CA SER A 475 21.86 13.64 -11.52
C SER A 475 22.30 12.34 -10.84
N ALA A 476 21.35 11.61 -10.23
CA ALA A 476 21.63 10.39 -9.49
C ALA A 476 20.43 9.44 -9.46
N ILE A 477 20.71 8.14 -9.32
CA ILE A 477 19.74 7.08 -9.10
C ILE A 477 20.27 6.21 -7.97
N TRP A 478 19.45 6.02 -6.94
CA TRP A 478 19.76 5.23 -5.76
C TRP A 478 18.79 4.07 -5.64
N ARG A 479 19.31 2.86 -5.43
CA ARG A 479 18.51 1.66 -5.19
C ARG A 479 18.61 1.24 -3.73
N LEU A 480 17.50 1.30 -3.02
CA LEU A 480 17.41 0.77 -1.66
C LEU A 480 17.45 -0.76 -1.69
N PRO A 481 18.10 -1.39 -0.70
CA PRO A 481 18.12 -2.83 -0.58
C PRO A 481 16.70 -3.33 -0.35
N ASP A 482 16.43 -4.48 -0.95
CA ASP A 482 15.22 -5.23 -0.65
C ASP A 482 15.39 -5.85 0.75
N PRO A 483 14.52 -5.55 1.73
CA PRO A 483 14.61 -6.11 3.08
C PRO A 483 14.62 -7.63 3.11
N GLN A 484 14.05 -8.28 2.09
CA GLN A 484 13.94 -9.74 2.01
C GLN A 484 15.13 -10.39 1.29
N SER A 485 16.05 -9.59 0.76
CA SER A 485 17.20 -10.08 0.00
C SER A 485 18.48 -10.02 0.82
N ASP A 486 19.08 -11.18 1.08
CA ASP A 486 20.42 -11.27 1.67
C ASP A 486 21.53 -10.72 0.74
N GLU A 487 21.24 -10.58 -0.57
CA GLU A 487 22.21 -10.03 -1.51
C GLU A 487 22.45 -8.53 -1.27
N ARG A 488 23.68 -8.19 -0.89
CA ARG A 488 24.22 -6.82 -0.98
C ARG A 488 24.67 -6.59 -2.43
N PRO A 489 23.93 -5.82 -3.25
CA PRO A 489 24.36 -5.58 -4.61
C PRO A 489 25.61 -4.70 -4.59
N GLU A 490 26.63 -5.11 -5.31
CA GLU A 490 27.71 -4.20 -5.70
C GLU A 490 27.12 -3.10 -6.59
N GLY A 491 27.36 -1.82 -6.28
CA GLY A 491 26.93 -0.69 -7.10
C GLY A 491 25.42 -0.39 -7.05
N ASN A 492 24.88 -0.17 -5.86
CA ASN A 492 23.47 0.19 -5.64
C ASN A 492 23.15 1.67 -5.91
N GLY A 493 24.08 2.46 -6.43
CA GLY A 493 23.83 3.80 -6.95
C GLY A 493 24.54 4.04 -8.28
N VAL A 494 23.98 4.96 -9.08
CA VAL A 494 24.66 5.55 -10.25
C VAL A 494 24.48 7.06 -10.24
N TYR A 495 25.47 7.80 -10.72
CA TYR A 495 25.42 9.26 -10.79
C TYR A 495 26.04 9.78 -12.10
N GLN A 496 25.59 10.94 -12.55
CA GLN A 496 26.09 11.57 -13.78
C GLN A 496 27.24 12.53 -13.45
N LYS A 497 28.37 12.39 -14.17
CA LYS A 497 29.54 13.29 -14.08
C LYS A 497 30.16 13.45 -15.47
N ASP A 498 30.31 14.70 -15.91
CA ASP A 498 30.91 15.04 -17.21
C ASP A 498 30.27 14.30 -18.39
N GLY A 499 28.93 14.19 -18.36
CA GLY A 499 28.15 13.47 -19.38
C GLY A 499 28.24 11.94 -19.33
N ARG A 500 28.92 11.36 -18.33
CA ARG A 500 29.07 9.91 -18.15
C ARG A 500 28.43 9.46 -16.84
N TRP A 501 27.81 8.29 -16.87
CA TRP A 501 27.25 7.63 -15.69
C TRP A 501 28.31 6.77 -15.00
N GLN A 502 28.41 6.89 -13.68
CA GLN A 502 29.36 6.14 -12.84
C GLN A 502 28.60 5.45 -11.72
N SER A 503 28.92 4.18 -11.48
CA SER A 503 28.37 3.42 -10.35
C SER A 503 29.10 3.76 -9.05
N PHE A 504 28.37 3.72 -7.94
CA PHE A 504 28.91 3.87 -6.59
C PHE A 504 28.08 3.08 -5.59
N SER A 505 28.61 2.95 -4.38
CA SER A 505 27.90 2.37 -3.25
C SER A 505 27.22 3.47 -2.45
N ILE A 506 25.90 3.41 -2.30
CA ILE A 506 25.17 4.37 -1.46
C ILE A 506 25.49 4.13 0.03
N PRO A 507 25.53 5.19 0.85
CA PRO A 507 26.02 5.15 2.23
C PRO A 507 24.95 4.59 3.18
N LEU A 508 24.51 3.36 2.94
CA LEU A 508 23.47 2.74 3.74
C LEU A 508 24.05 2.15 5.03
N ARG A 509 23.54 2.65 6.16
CA ARG A 509 23.61 1.97 7.46
C ARG A 509 22.49 0.93 7.53
N CYS A 510 22.47 -0.04 6.63
CA CYS A 510 21.53 -1.14 6.74
C CYS A 510 22.14 -2.18 7.68
N THR A 511 21.80 -2.10 8.97
CA THR A 511 21.73 -3.31 9.76
C THR A 511 20.60 -4.17 9.18
N PRO A 512 20.74 -5.50 9.10
CA PRO A 512 19.70 -6.38 8.56
C PRO A 512 18.33 -6.17 9.21
N ASP A 513 18.33 -5.77 10.48
CA ASP A 513 17.13 -5.64 11.32
C ASP A 513 16.37 -4.32 11.08
N GLU A 514 16.90 -3.42 10.25
CA GLU A 514 16.35 -2.08 10.08
C GLU A 514 16.17 -1.70 8.60
N PRO A 515 15.02 -2.03 7.98
CA PRO A 515 14.70 -1.62 6.61
C PRO A 515 14.51 -0.10 6.49
N GLN A 516 15.41 0.59 5.80
CA GLN A 516 15.34 2.05 5.66
C GLN A 516 14.12 2.47 4.83
N THR A 517 13.36 3.46 5.31
CA THR A 517 12.28 4.08 4.54
C THR A 517 12.84 5.15 3.60
N SER A 518 12.04 5.60 2.62
CA SER A 518 12.44 6.72 1.78
C SER A 518 12.61 8.00 2.60
N SER A 519 11.75 8.25 3.60
CA SER A 519 11.88 9.41 4.48
C SER A 519 13.17 9.40 5.33
N ASP A 520 13.59 8.23 5.84
CA ASP A 520 14.86 8.08 6.56
C ASP A 520 16.05 8.44 5.63
N VAL A 521 15.99 7.99 4.38
CA VAL A 521 17.02 8.26 3.37
C VAL A 521 17.09 9.73 3.02
N LEU A 522 15.96 10.41 2.84
CA LEU A 522 15.93 11.85 2.56
C LEU A 522 16.51 12.66 3.73
N HIS A 523 16.23 12.26 4.98
CA HIS A 523 16.85 12.90 6.13
C HIS A 523 18.38 12.70 6.13
N HIS A 524 18.86 11.49 5.86
CA HIS A 524 20.30 11.21 5.76
C HIS A 524 20.97 11.97 4.61
N ILE A 525 20.26 12.25 3.51
CA ILE A 525 20.75 13.12 2.43
C ILE A 525 20.98 14.54 2.93
N THR A 526 20.10 15.09 3.76
CA THR A 526 20.29 16.45 4.33
C THR A 526 21.51 16.54 5.25
N GLU A 527 21.83 15.46 5.96
CA GLU A 527 22.98 15.41 6.87
C GLU A 527 24.31 15.19 6.13
N HIS A 528 24.27 14.47 5.01
CA HIS A 528 25.47 13.98 4.32
C HIS A 528 25.33 14.01 2.78
N PRO A 529 25.09 15.18 2.16
CA PRO A 529 24.77 15.27 0.74
C PRO A 529 25.89 14.77 -0.17
N ASP A 530 27.16 14.95 0.22
CA ASP A 530 28.34 14.53 -0.54
C ASP A 530 28.48 13.01 -0.68
N MET A 531 27.88 12.23 0.24
CA MET A 531 27.88 10.78 0.17
C MET A 531 26.85 10.24 -0.83
N TRP A 532 25.75 10.97 -1.03
CA TRP A 532 24.68 10.60 -1.98
C TRP A 532 24.88 11.20 -3.35
N PHE A 533 25.60 12.32 -3.43
CA PHE A 533 26.06 12.98 -4.64
C PHE A 533 27.59 13.08 -4.67
N PRO A 534 28.30 11.99 -5.03
CA PRO A 534 29.76 11.99 -5.09
C PRO A 534 30.37 13.08 -5.98
N GLN A 535 29.58 13.64 -6.91
CA GLN A 535 29.99 14.78 -7.75
C GLN A 535 30.36 16.02 -6.93
N LEU A 536 29.77 16.21 -5.75
CA LEU A 536 30.03 17.36 -4.87
C LEU A 536 31.48 17.38 -4.35
N ARG A 537 32.16 16.22 -4.29
CA ARG A 537 33.56 16.10 -3.86
C ARG A 537 34.57 16.53 -4.92
N SER A 538 34.13 16.64 -6.17
CA SER A 538 35.01 16.99 -7.28
C SER A 538 35.08 18.52 -7.43
N GLU A 539 36.27 19.06 -7.73
CA GLU A 539 36.49 20.51 -7.89
C GLU A 539 35.57 21.18 -8.93
N GLY A 540 35.01 20.42 -9.88
CA GLY A 540 34.06 20.92 -10.88
C GLY A 540 32.57 20.80 -10.53
N ARG A 541 32.20 20.26 -9.36
CA ARG A 541 30.81 19.95 -8.88
C ARG A 541 29.84 19.31 -9.88
N GLY A 542 30.28 18.92 -11.08
CA GLY A 542 29.47 18.30 -12.13
C GLY A 542 28.29 19.16 -12.62
N GLY A 543 28.29 20.48 -12.38
CA GLY A 543 27.15 21.35 -12.67
C GLY A 543 25.97 21.23 -11.70
N LEU A 544 26.13 20.51 -10.58
CA LEU A 544 25.15 20.48 -9.50
C LEU A 544 25.01 21.85 -8.84
N ASP A 545 23.83 22.07 -8.25
CA ASP A 545 23.56 23.28 -7.49
C ASP A 545 24.49 23.38 -6.26
N PRO A 546 25.19 24.51 -6.05
CA PRO A 546 25.99 24.72 -4.85
C PRO A 546 25.23 24.54 -3.53
N ASP A 547 23.93 24.82 -3.51
CA ASP A 547 23.07 24.82 -2.33
C ASP A 547 22.77 23.39 -1.84
N LEU A 548 23.06 22.34 -2.64
CA LEU A 548 22.96 20.94 -2.21
C LEU A 548 23.86 20.61 -1.01
N VAL A 549 24.91 21.38 -0.75
CA VAL A 549 25.83 21.15 0.37
C VAL A 549 25.18 21.47 1.72
N GLU A 550 24.25 22.43 1.76
CA GLU A 550 23.57 22.89 2.97
C GLU A 550 22.06 22.60 2.92
N LEU A 551 21.70 21.47 2.30
CA LEU A 551 20.32 21.11 2.01
C LEU A 551 19.50 20.89 3.29
N ALA A 552 18.41 21.62 3.45
CA ALA A 552 17.46 21.46 4.54
C ALA A 552 16.31 20.49 4.17
N PRO A 553 15.65 19.84 5.14
CA PRO A 553 14.51 18.95 4.88
C PRO A 553 13.36 19.63 4.11
N GLN A 554 13.16 20.93 4.33
CA GLN A 554 12.15 21.73 3.64
C GLN A 554 12.48 21.94 2.16
N GLU A 555 13.73 21.82 1.74
CA GLU A 555 14.19 22.05 0.37
C GLU A 555 14.12 20.79 -0.50
N ILE A 556 13.62 19.68 0.05
CA ILE A 556 13.42 18.41 -0.65
C ILE A 556 11.94 18.19 -0.93
N ALA A 557 11.62 17.78 -2.15
CA ALA A 557 10.31 17.25 -2.52
C ALA A 557 10.41 15.79 -2.97
N LEU A 558 9.52 14.92 -2.49
CA LEU A 558 9.41 13.52 -2.94
C LEU A 558 8.17 13.33 -3.83
N VAL A 559 8.35 12.82 -5.03
CA VAL A 559 7.28 12.41 -5.93
C VAL A 559 7.26 10.89 -5.96
N ASP A 560 6.22 10.29 -5.39
CA ASP A 560 6.17 8.84 -5.14
C ASP A 560 4.71 8.37 -5.22
N ASP A 561 4.50 7.12 -5.57
CA ASP A 561 3.19 6.52 -5.69
C ASP A 561 2.82 5.64 -4.47
N ASP A 562 3.66 5.58 -3.44
CA ASP A 562 3.39 4.92 -2.17
C ASP A 562 3.42 5.88 -0.98
N ARG A 563 2.30 5.91 -0.23
CA ARG A 563 2.18 6.75 0.97
C ARG A 563 3.09 6.30 2.10
N ALA A 564 3.43 5.01 2.15
CA ALA A 564 4.32 4.48 3.17
C ALA A 564 5.77 5.01 3.05
N ASN A 565 6.10 5.68 1.93
CA ASN A 565 7.40 6.30 1.72
C ASN A 565 7.48 7.74 2.24
N PHE A 566 6.35 8.38 2.58
CA PHE A 566 6.32 9.76 3.07
C PHE A 566 6.60 9.89 4.58
N TRP A 567 6.50 8.80 5.32
CA TRP A 567 6.70 8.78 6.77
C TRP A 567 7.51 7.57 7.19
N SER A 568 8.34 7.76 8.22
CA SER A 568 9.00 6.67 8.91
C SER A 568 8.11 6.23 10.06
N ASN A 569 7.78 4.94 10.12
CA ASN A 569 7.09 4.34 11.26
C ASN A 569 8.06 4.00 12.41
N ARG A 570 9.31 4.46 12.33
CA ARG A 570 10.35 4.23 13.33
C ARG A 570 10.31 5.32 14.40
N ASP A 571 11.04 5.06 15.48
CA ASP A 571 11.35 6.05 16.52
C ASP A 571 12.03 7.32 15.95
N SER A 572 12.58 7.26 14.73
CA SER A 572 13.11 8.46 14.04
C SER A 572 12.04 9.51 13.79
N GLY A 573 10.77 9.10 13.62
CA GLY A 573 9.66 9.98 13.28
C GLY A 573 9.87 10.79 12.00
N ALA A 574 10.83 10.38 11.16
CA ALA A 574 11.26 11.13 10.00
C ALA A 574 10.13 11.22 8.97
N ALA A 575 9.84 12.44 8.51
CA ALA A 575 8.75 12.71 7.60
C ALA A 575 9.20 13.57 6.43
N VAL A 576 8.60 13.31 5.27
CA VAL A 576 8.81 14.15 4.10
C VAL A 576 7.88 15.35 4.19
N LEU A 577 8.46 16.55 4.27
CA LEU A 577 7.70 17.79 4.46
C LEU A 577 6.98 18.26 3.20
N ARG A 578 7.46 17.84 2.01
CA ARG A 578 6.88 18.17 0.71
C ARG A 578 6.81 16.92 -0.13
N TYR A 579 5.61 16.48 -0.49
CA TYR A 579 5.47 15.30 -1.32
C TYR A 579 4.33 15.43 -2.34
N CYS A 580 4.48 14.70 -3.44
CA CYS A 580 3.46 14.48 -4.45
C CYS A 580 3.15 12.99 -4.51
N LYS A 581 1.90 12.63 -4.24
CA LYS A 581 1.39 11.28 -4.39
C LYS A 581 0.91 11.06 -5.82
N VAL A 582 1.63 10.25 -6.59
CA VAL A 582 1.18 9.77 -7.90
C VAL A 582 0.12 8.69 -7.73
N MET A 583 -0.97 8.73 -8.49
CA MET A 583 -2.09 7.81 -8.28
C MET A 583 -1.92 6.49 -9.01
N ARG A 584 -2.31 5.41 -8.34
CA ARG A 584 -2.38 4.07 -8.89
C ARG A 584 -3.81 3.72 -9.26
N TYR A 585 -3.99 2.94 -10.31
CA TYR A 585 -5.28 2.53 -10.82
C TYR A 585 -5.18 1.13 -11.42
N ASP A 586 -6.35 0.56 -11.69
CA ASP A 586 -6.50 -0.80 -12.16
C ASP A 586 -7.25 -0.76 -13.48
N ARG A 587 -6.65 -1.31 -14.53
CA ARG A 587 -7.20 -1.20 -15.88
C ARG A 587 -6.63 -2.26 -16.82
N ASP A 588 -7.35 -2.55 -17.90
CA ASP A 588 -6.81 -3.30 -19.01
C ASP A 588 -5.64 -2.55 -19.64
N TYR A 589 -4.50 -3.23 -19.77
CA TYR A 589 -3.26 -2.68 -20.28
C TYR A 589 -2.77 -3.46 -21.50
N ARG A 590 -2.91 -2.84 -22.67
CA ARG A 590 -2.41 -3.36 -23.95
C ARG A 590 -2.82 -4.84 -24.13
N ASP A 591 -1.86 -5.72 -24.39
CA ASP A 591 -2.01 -7.17 -24.51
C ASP A 591 -1.73 -7.93 -23.20
N CYS A 592 -1.42 -7.23 -22.10
CA CYS A 592 -1.24 -7.84 -20.78
C CYS A 592 -2.57 -8.17 -20.08
N GLY A 593 -3.69 -7.67 -20.61
CA GLY A 593 -4.99 -7.77 -19.96
C GLY A 593 -5.11 -6.85 -18.76
N PHE A 594 -5.96 -7.20 -17.80
CA PHE A 594 -6.19 -6.38 -16.60
C PHE A 594 -4.95 -6.38 -15.70
N LEU A 595 -4.31 -5.22 -15.55
CA LEU A 595 -3.22 -5.00 -14.62
C LEU A 595 -3.70 -4.21 -13.40
N HIS A 596 -3.17 -4.58 -12.26
CA HIS A 596 -3.43 -3.94 -10.98
C HIS A 596 -2.35 -2.92 -10.66
N ASN A 597 -2.70 -1.87 -9.91
CA ASN A 597 -1.74 -0.91 -9.35
C ASN A 597 -0.86 -0.20 -10.38
N MET A 598 -1.31 -0.07 -11.63
CA MET A 598 -0.59 0.76 -12.60
C MET A 598 -0.61 2.21 -12.15
N GLY A 599 0.45 2.96 -12.40
CA GLY A 599 0.54 4.37 -12.03
C GLY A 599 1.08 5.21 -13.18
N GLY A 600 1.97 6.12 -12.85
CA GLY A 600 2.67 6.99 -13.77
C GLY A 600 2.12 8.41 -13.78
N ILE A 601 3.01 9.39 -13.58
CA ILE A 601 2.70 10.81 -13.76
C ILE A 601 2.10 11.03 -15.15
N GLY A 602 0.91 11.62 -15.22
CA GLY A 602 0.24 11.93 -16.48
C GLY A 602 -0.20 10.71 -17.27
N ALA A 603 -0.44 9.59 -16.58
CA ALA A 603 -0.91 8.38 -17.23
C ALA A 603 -2.40 8.44 -17.60
N ASN A 604 -3.23 9.15 -16.81
CA ASN A 604 -4.66 9.34 -17.11
C ASN A 604 -5.07 10.80 -17.19
N SER A 605 -4.22 11.74 -16.77
CA SER A 605 -4.54 13.16 -16.83
C SER A 605 -3.30 14.01 -17.07
N ASP A 606 -3.33 14.84 -18.10
CA ASP A 606 -2.23 15.79 -18.34
C ASP A 606 -2.12 16.86 -17.23
N THR A 607 -3.16 17.03 -16.41
CA THR A 607 -3.14 17.94 -15.25
C THR A 607 -2.07 17.58 -14.23
N ASP A 608 -1.56 16.34 -14.23
CA ASP A 608 -0.46 15.92 -13.37
C ASP A 608 0.82 16.72 -13.62
N TYR A 609 1.16 16.98 -14.89
CA TYR A 609 2.39 17.70 -15.23
C TYR A 609 2.34 19.14 -14.71
N GLU A 610 1.21 19.82 -14.92
CA GLU A 610 0.99 21.19 -14.44
C GLU A 610 0.97 21.25 -12.91
N THR A 611 0.27 20.30 -12.27
CA THR A 611 0.15 20.23 -10.82
C THR A 611 1.49 20.01 -10.14
N ILE A 612 2.30 19.07 -10.64
CA ILE A 612 3.65 18.81 -10.11
C ILE A 612 4.56 20.02 -10.38
N GLY A 613 4.54 20.57 -11.59
CA GLY A 613 5.33 21.77 -11.93
C GLY A 613 5.04 22.93 -10.99
N HIS A 614 3.76 23.26 -10.79
CA HIS A 614 3.34 24.34 -9.90
C HIS A 614 3.66 24.04 -8.43
N PHE A 615 3.50 22.79 -7.98
CA PHE A 615 3.87 22.39 -6.61
C PHE A 615 5.36 22.53 -6.33
N ILE A 616 6.24 22.10 -7.23
CA ILE A 616 7.69 22.24 -7.03
C ILE A 616 8.11 23.70 -7.05
N GLN A 617 7.43 24.54 -7.83
CA GLN A 617 7.69 25.97 -7.90
C GLN A 617 7.20 26.72 -6.65
N SER A 618 5.99 26.43 -6.21
CA SER A 618 5.29 27.13 -5.14
C SER A 618 4.61 26.15 -4.16
N PRO A 619 5.37 25.34 -3.41
CA PRO A 619 4.81 24.27 -2.57
C PRO A 619 3.89 24.80 -1.46
N TRP A 620 4.07 26.05 -1.04
CA TRP A 620 3.23 26.71 -0.03
C TRP A 620 1.79 26.96 -0.47
N ASP A 621 1.48 26.87 -1.77
CA ASP A 621 0.12 26.94 -2.29
C ASP A 621 -0.63 25.60 -2.15
N TYR A 622 0.07 24.57 -1.67
CA TYR A 622 -0.46 23.22 -1.40
C TYR A 622 -0.40 22.87 0.09
N PRO A 623 -0.92 23.71 1.00
CA PRO A 623 -0.86 23.40 2.42
C PRO A 623 -1.66 22.14 2.73
N TYR A 624 -1.13 21.30 3.62
CA TYR A 624 -1.86 20.17 4.16
C TYR A 624 -3.11 20.66 4.89
N ARG A 625 -4.30 20.24 4.43
CA ARG A 625 -5.60 20.62 5.02
C ARG A 625 -6.18 19.53 5.92
N GLY A 626 -5.33 18.62 6.40
CA GLY A 626 -5.73 17.57 7.31
C GLY A 626 -6.18 18.13 8.64
N SER A 627 -7.05 17.39 9.33
CA SER A 627 -7.65 17.77 10.61
C SER A 627 -6.65 17.80 11.79
N ARG A 628 -5.45 17.24 11.61
CA ARG A 628 -4.37 17.27 12.60
C ARG A 628 -3.46 18.48 12.30
N PRO A 629 -3.41 19.51 13.17
CA PRO A 629 -2.20 20.33 13.24
C PRO A 629 -1.07 19.37 13.61
N GLN A 630 -0.19 19.08 12.66
CA GLN A 630 1.02 18.33 12.96
C GLN A 630 2.07 19.34 13.37
N THR A 631 2.29 19.47 14.68
CA THR A 631 3.34 20.33 15.17
C THR A 631 4.68 19.66 14.87
N LEU A 632 5.45 20.26 13.96
CA LEU A 632 6.86 19.90 13.81
C LEU A 632 7.59 20.29 15.09
N LEU A 633 8.02 19.31 15.87
CA LEU A 633 8.91 19.56 17.00
C LEU A 633 10.34 19.28 16.56
N GLN A 634 11.14 20.34 16.60
CA GLN A 634 12.58 20.24 16.47
C GLN A 634 13.16 20.08 17.87
N VAL A 635 13.33 18.85 18.35
CA VAL A 635 13.93 18.56 19.67
C VAL A 635 15.40 18.20 19.47
N ASN A 636 16.31 19.20 19.49
CA ASN A 636 17.77 19.02 19.46
C ASN A 636 18.28 17.90 18.52
N GLY A 637 17.66 17.74 17.34
CA GLY A 637 17.77 16.53 16.51
C GLY A 637 16.85 16.56 15.29
N PRO A 638 16.56 15.40 14.65
CA PRO A 638 15.72 15.31 13.45
C PRO A 638 14.34 15.92 13.69
N ILE A 639 13.74 16.46 12.63
CA ILE A 639 12.36 16.97 12.69
C ILE A 639 11.43 15.77 12.83
N VAL A 640 10.77 15.65 13.99
CA VAL A 640 9.80 14.59 14.25
C VAL A 640 8.39 15.15 14.11
N LEU A 641 7.56 14.44 13.34
CA LEU A 641 6.11 14.65 13.41
C LEU A 641 5.58 14.00 14.68
N VAL A 642 5.14 14.82 15.61
CA VAL A 642 4.45 14.35 16.80
C VAL A 642 3.02 14.85 16.77
N ASP A 643 2.06 13.97 17.05
CA ASP A 643 0.69 14.38 17.32
C ASP A 643 0.70 15.27 18.57
N GLU A 644 0.00 16.40 18.56
CA GLU A 644 -0.05 17.37 19.66
C GLU A 644 -0.49 16.72 20.99
N ALA A 645 -1.31 15.66 20.89
CA ALA A 645 -1.69 14.82 22.02
C ALA A 645 -0.49 14.05 22.61
N THR A 646 0.38 13.51 21.75
CA THR A 646 1.63 12.83 22.16
C THR A 646 2.62 13.81 22.78
N VAL A 647 2.76 15.01 22.20
CA VAL A 647 3.59 16.09 22.78
C VAL A 647 3.12 16.44 24.18
N SER A 648 1.81 16.65 24.35
CA SER A 648 1.24 17.00 25.65
C SER A 648 1.51 15.90 26.68
N HIS A 649 1.43 14.63 26.28
CA HIS A 649 1.73 13.49 27.14
C HIS A 649 3.22 13.38 27.49
N GLU A 650 4.14 13.57 26.53
CA GLU A 650 5.58 13.54 26.78
C GLU A 650 6.07 14.74 27.59
N VAL A 651 5.59 15.96 27.29
CA VAL A 651 5.89 17.16 28.07
C VAL A 651 5.34 17.01 29.49
N SER A 652 4.14 16.44 29.67
CA SER A 652 3.59 16.17 31.01
C SER A 652 4.44 15.12 31.75
N LYS A 653 4.92 14.08 31.06
CA LYS A 653 5.83 13.07 31.61
C LYS A 653 7.18 13.68 32.00
N GLU A 654 7.77 14.53 31.16
CA GLU A 654 9.03 15.21 31.45
C GLU A 654 8.89 16.23 32.59
N MET A 655 7.79 17.00 32.61
CA MET A 655 7.46 17.90 33.72
C MET A 655 7.25 17.14 35.02
N SER A 656 6.62 15.95 34.99
CA SER A 656 6.45 15.11 36.17
C SER A 656 7.77 14.54 36.72
N LEU A 657 8.78 14.36 35.86
CA LEU A 657 10.12 13.92 36.25
C LEU A 657 11.01 15.07 36.75
N LYS A 658 10.70 16.32 36.38
CA LYS A 658 11.49 17.51 36.73
C LYS A 658 11.00 18.27 37.96
N VAL A 659 9.92 17.88 38.62
CA VAL A 659 9.56 18.46 39.94
C VAL A 659 10.37 17.77 41.03
N PRO A 660 11.39 18.42 41.63
CA PRO A 660 12.07 17.87 42.79
C PRO A 660 11.08 17.98 43.94
N THR A 661 10.43 16.87 44.32
CA THR A 661 9.70 16.83 45.58
C THR A 661 10.70 17.03 46.71
N MET A 662 10.81 18.26 47.23
CA MET A 662 11.52 18.54 48.47
C MET A 662 10.87 17.72 49.58
N ARG A 663 11.48 16.58 49.90
CA ARG A 663 11.16 15.79 51.08
C ARG A 663 11.57 16.62 52.28
N ARG A 664 10.57 17.11 53.01
CA ARG A 664 10.75 17.80 54.28
C ARG A 664 11.28 16.79 55.30
N GLU A 665 12.56 16.85 55.61
CA GLU A 665 13.15 16.09 56.71
C GLU A 665 12.48 16.51 58.03
N ARG A 666 11.73 15.60 58.64
CA ARG A 666 11.35 15.69 60.04
C ARG A 666 12.39 14.93 60.84
N ALA A 667 13.10 15.65 61.70
CA ALA A 667 13.90 15.09 62.77
C ALA A 667 12.99 14.28 63.72
N SER A 668 13.31 13.00 63.90
CA SER A 668 12.81 12.22 65.04
C SER A 668 13.96 11.42 65.64
N THR A 669 14.27 11.76 66.87
CA THR A 669 15.19 11.12 67.81
C THR A 669 14.74 9.69 68.17
N PHE A 670 15.74 8.79 68.25
CA PHE A 670 15.92 7.67 69.19
C PHE A 670 14.70 6.80 69.59
N GLU A 671 14.72 5.50 69.23
CA GLU A 671 15.23 4.39 70.07
C GLU A 671 15.11 3.04 69.30
N GLU A 672 16.14 2.19 69.40
CA GLU A 672 16.08 0.76 69.01
C GLU A 672 15.30 -0.05 70.06
N PRO A 673 14.72 -1.22 69.69
CA PRO A 673 15.44 -2.46 69.96
C PRO A 673 15.27 -3.59 68.92
N VAL A 674 16.41 -4.20 68.56
CA VAL A 674 16.71 -5.65 68.52
C VAL A 674 15.53 -6.63 68.70
N ARG A 675 15.21 -7.45 67.67
CA ARG A 675 15.40 -8.94 67.58
C ARG A 675 14.51 -9.67 66.54
N THR A 676 15.15 -10.64 65.88
CA THR A 676 14.69 -11.97 65.38
C THR A 676 13.71 -12.13 64.19
N SER A 677 14.29 -12.64 63.09
CA SER A 677 13.89 -13.79 62.27
C SER A 677 12.41 -14.23 62.18
N ARG A 678 11.89 -14.37 60.94
CA ARG A 678 11.31 -15.62 60.42
C ARG A 678 10.91 -15.54 58.94
N ARG A 679 11.28 -16.60 58.20
CA ARG A 679 10.76 -17.01 56.88
C ARG A 679 9.25 -17.30 56.93
N ARG A 680 8.53 -16.99 55.83
CA ARG A 680 7.38 -17.72 55.23
C ARG A 680 7.06 -17.04 53.88
N SER A 681 7.36 -17.61 52.71
CA SER A 681 6.56 -18.60 51.94
C SER A 681 5.08 -18.20 51.80
N SER A 682 4.72 -17.57 50.67
CA SER A 682 3.34 -17.31 50.25
C SER A 682 2.79 -18.44 49.41
N ILE A 683 1.57 -18.83 49.77
CA ILE A 683 0.73 -19.92 49.29
C ILE A 683 -0.08 -19.45 48.07
N TYR A 684 -0.22 -20.33 47.08
CA TYR A 684 -1.23 -20.24 46.00
C TYR A 684 -2.63 -20.44 46.61
N GLN A 685 -3.58 -19.55 46.32
CA GLN A 685 -5.00 -19.79 46.56
C GLN A 685 -5.68 -20.15 45.23
N GLU A 686 -6.09 -21.40 45.12
CA GLU A 686 -7.09 -21.88 44.17
C GLU A 686 -8.49 -21.51 44.69
N ALA A 687 -9.38 -21.12 43.78
CA ALA A 687 -10.79 -20.88 44.05
C ALA A 687 -11.60 -22.12 43.65
N GLU A 688 -12.26 -22.75 44.63
CA GLU A 688 -13.26 -23.80 44.40
C GLU A 688 -14.63 -23.18 44.09
N LEU A 689 -15.31 -23.74 43.08
CA LEU A 689 -16.69 -23.47 42.71
C LEU A 689 -17.60 -24.55 43.30
N ASP A 690 -18.54 -24.10 44.12
CA ASP A 690 -19.63 -24.88 44.71
C ASP A 690 -20.66 -25.26 43.63
N THR A 691 -20.77 -26.54 43.31
CA THR A 691 -21.85 -27.08 42.45
C THR A 691 -22.83 -27.87 43.32
N GLY A 692 -23.93 -27.20 43.66
CA GLY A 692 -25.06 -27.75 44.39
C GLY A 692 -25.71 -28.96 43.70
N ASP A 693 -25.75 -30.02 44.50
CA ASP A 693 -26.36 -31.33 44.38
C ASP A 693 -27.61 -31.49 43.49
N GLY A 694 -27.62 -32.62 42.77
CA GLY A 694 -28.77 -33.19 42.05
C GLY A 694 -28.49 -34.62 41.61
N LYS A 695 -28.33 -35.53 42.58
CA LYS A 695 -28.12 -36.97 42.40
C LYS A 695 -29.14 -37.61 41.45
N GLN A 696 -28.65 -38.37 40.47
CA GLN A 696 -29.15 -39.71 40.17
C GLN A 696 -28.06 -40.53 39.46
N ARG A 697 -27.73 -41.69 40.04
CA ARG A 697 -26.86 -42.73 39.47
C ARG A 697 -27.64 -43.51 38.40
N LEU A 698 -27.14 -43.49 37.16
CA LEU A 698 -26.75 -44.68 36.39
C LEU A 698 -25.90 -44.24 35.19
#